data_AF-A0A511RKB2-F1
#
_entry.id   AF-A0A511RKB2-F1
#
_cell.length_a   1.000
_cell.length_b   1.000
_cell.length_c   1.000
_cell.angle_alpha   90.00
_cell.angle_beta   90.00
_cell.angle_gamma   90.00
#
_symmetry.space_group_name_H-M   'P 1'
#
loop_
_entity.id
_entity.type
_entity.pdbx_description
1 polymer ?
#
loop_
_entity_poly.entity_id
_entity_poly.type
_entity_poly.pdbx_seq_one_letter_code
_entity_poly.pdbx_strand_id
1 'polypeptide(L)'
;MRRLLIALGAFFGLGLAAGLVLPFDGPGGGALALALADRVEAPSPVLAELTLPETPWPQGWGYLVGTLYGPGGARLVYEATGADWVLVGRVTADGWLDAHLYGPAGPERARFSEPELLADWLALKVEAPRRPLVLTPQLDGALTRLLDGDVEAAARGLAELEPRPRARLEAEIAAVKGLFAHGADLAALGLPPGVVDYWAHRKDPEAMSDAGMGPVWKAFFPITQDDRPAARERALALLGSDRALDLAGALLLLRALDDPAWVQAAQRLTAAAPELPLGWEELSFAAFDADDADGAVRALERALELDPENDLYWTNLGWARYLQGDLPGAIAASLRAMRIAPGPTAAYNLGLFYALARDHDRAFAHYLQALRLDDEGVASMALEDLAKTHRTDLLYWQGFLLERTGRAGEARQAYAGFLAEHPDHSLAPLAREALAALERVETRLELLGFHLGPLNVGFEVGAGEAVRPRLRAETSGYLPSGPVEVEVRSDAGVVAHARNEVTLPPLTSDWTRELAPVTLAEPGRYRVTVRYAGQSAEAELRVEQGHLARRLLGQEVVPLGLGGTPLLTPEELAAPDGTERLIAALLGAVRAAAPSAGRIERFAKPLPAGPFQGKSVAQLMATADAELVRRFLEAALEQPQWLLEQDAVNAFAGWLASGAKASP
;
A
#
# COMPACT_ATOMS: atom_id res chain seq x y z
N MET A 1 -48.14 -42.60 -20.87
CA MET A 1 -47.56 -41.32 -21.34
C MET A 1 -47.10 -40.38 -20.21
N ARG A 2 -47.83 -40.18 -19.10
CA ARG A 2 -47.35 -39.38 -17.93
C ARG A 2 -46.10 -39.91 -17.21
N ARG A 3 -45.78 -41.21 -17.31
CA ARG A 3 -44.54 -41.79 -16.76
C ARG A 3 -43.34 -41.77 -17.71
N LEU A 4 -43.56 -41.37 -18.98
CA LEU A 4 -42.48 -41.18 -19.96
C LEU A 4 -41.99 -39.71 -20.02
N LEU A 5 -42.81 -38.77 -19.53
CA LEU A 5 -42.41 -37.36 -19.32
C LEU A 5 -41.55 -37.15 -18.06
N ILE A 6 -41.58 -38.08 -17.11
CA ILE A 6 -40.69 -38.04 -15.92
C ILE A 6 -39.27 -38.51 -16.29
N ALA A 7 -39.10 -39.23 -17.40
CA ALA A 7 -37.79 -39.71 -17.88
C ALA A 7 -37.12 -38.78 -18.91
N LEU A 8 -37.79 -37.72 -19.36
CA LEU A 8 -37.25 -36.73 -20.32
C LEU A 8 -37.17 -35.30 -19.74
N GLY A 9 -37.65 -35.08 -18.51
CA GLY A 9 -37.46 -33.84 -17.75
C GLY A 9 -36.23 -33.84 -16.81
N ALA A 10 -35.38 -34.86 -16.88
CA ALA A 10 -34.17 -34.97 -16.06
C ALA A 10 -32.88 -34.47 -16.74
N PHE A 11 -33.00 -33.83 -17.92
CA PHE A 11 -31.86 -33.38 -18.73
C PHE A 11 -31.91 -31.89 -19.13
N PHE A 12 -32.87 -31.12 -18.62
CA PHE A 12 -32.89 -29.66 -18.72
C PHE A 12 -33.36 -29.04 -17.40
N GLY A 13 -32.43 -28.45 -16.65
CA GLY A 13 -32.67 -27.35 -15.71
C GLY A 13 -33.67 -27.57 -14.58
N LEU A 14 -33.37 -28.46 -13.63
CA LEU A 14 -33.69 -28.16 -12.23
C LEU A 14 -32.49 -27.40 -11.70
N GLY A 15 -32.51 -26.07 -11.86
CA GLY A 15 -31.49 -25.19 -11.29
C GLY A 15 -31.54 -25.34 -9.77
N LEU A 16 -30.57 -26.06 -9.22
CA LEU A 16 -30.20 -25.94 -7.83
C LEU A 16 -29.79 -24.48 -7.61
N ALA A 17 -30.28 -23.86 -6.53
CA ALA A 17 -30.07 -22.44 -6.26
C ALA A 17 -28.57 -22.11 -6.35
N ALA A 18 -28.20 -21.11 -7.15
CA ALA A 18 -26.82 -20.65 -7.28
C ALA A 18 -26.46 -19.76 -6.08
N GLY A 19 -26.75 -20.24 -4.87
CA GLY A 19 -26.39 -19.58 -3.63
C GLY A 19 -24.97 -19.92 -3.20
N LEU A 20 -24.40 -19.10 -2.32
CA LEU A 20 -23.04 -19.25 -1.83
C LEU A 20 -23.01 -19.50 -0.33
N VAL A 21 -22.14 -20.42 0.09
CA VAL A 21 -21.66 -20.48 1.47
C VAL A 21 -20.19 -20.08 1.42
N LEU A 22 -19.83 -18.99 2.10
CA LEU A 22 -18.41 -18.67 2.32
C LEU A 22 -17.88 -19.41 3.56
N PRO A 23 -16.56 -19.67 3.64
CA PRO A 23 -15.93 -20.18 4.85
C PRO A 23 -16.32 -19.32 6.06
N PHE A 24 -16.62 -19.99 7.18
CA PHE A 24 -16.94 -19.27 8.40
C PHE A 24 -15.63 -18.80 9.05
N ASP A 25 -15.66 -17.59 9.61
CA ASP A 25 -14.55 -17.09 10.42
C ASP A 25 -14.41 -17.92 11.71
N GLY A 26 -13.18 -18.15 12.16
CA GLY A 26 -12.90 -18.89 13.39
C GLY A 26 -12.70 -20.42 13.24
N PRO A 27 -12.43 -21.13 14.35
CA PRO A 27 -11.98 -22.51 14.33
C PRO A 27 -13.02 -23.49 13.77
N GLY A 28 -12.64 -24.37 12.84
CA GLY A 28 -13.57 -25.35 12.26
C GLY A 28 -14.50 -24.76 11.20
N GLY A 29 -14.39 -23.47 10.90
CA GLY A 29 -15.30 -22.74 10.03
C GLY A 29 -15.26 -23.21 8.57
N GLY A 30 -14.09 -23.61 8.06
CA GLY A 30 -13.95 -24.15 6.71
C GLY A 30 -14.64 -25.51 6.57
N ALA A 31 -14.42 -26.40 7.53
CA ALA A 31 -15.05 -27.72 7.53
C ALA A 31 -16.59 -27.62 7.72
N LEU A 32 -17.07 -26.68 8.52
CA LEU A 32 -18.49 -26.40 8.69
C LEU A 32 -19.13 -25.88 7.40
N ALA A 33 -18.53 -24.85 6.79
CA ALA A 33 -19.02 -24.27 5.53
C ALA A 33 -19.12 -25.34 4.43
N LEU A 34 -18.12 -26.21 4.30
CA LEU A 34 -18.14 -27.32 3.34
C LEU A 34 -19.25 -28.34 3.64
N ALA A 35 -19.52 -28.63 4.91
CA ALA A 35 -20.64 -29.49 5.31
C ALA A 35 -22.02 -28.88 4.97
N LEU A 36 -22.16 -27.56 5.16
CA LEU A 36 -23.38 -26.83 4.81
C LEU A 36 -23.59 -26.77 3.30
N ALA A 37 -22.54 -26.43 2.53
CA ALA A 37 -22.58 -26.34 1.08
C ALA A 37 -23.01 -27.67 0.43
N ASP A 38 -22.37 -28.79 0.79
CA ASP A 38 -22.75 -30.11 0.25
C ASP A 38 -24.19 -30.49 0.58
N ARG A 39 -24.69 -30.07 1.75
CA ARG A 39 -26.04 -30.39 2.20
C ARG A 39 -27.09 -29.67 1.35
N VAL A 40 -26.82 -28.42 0.96
CA VAL A 40 -27.72 -27.59 0.14
C VAL A 40 -27.36 -27.59 -1.34
N GLU A 41 -26.36 -28.39 -1.74
CA GLU A 41 -25.85 -28.50 -3.12
C GLU A 41 -25.32 -27.17 -3.68
N ALA A 42 -24.72 -26.35 -2.81
CA ALA A 42 -24.01 -25.13 -3.21
C ALA A 42 -22.58 -25.46 -3.70
N PRO A 43 -21.95 -24.58 -4.50
CA PRO A 43 -20.56 -24.74 -4.92
C PRO A 43 -19.61 -24.75 -3.73
N SER A 44 -18.37 -25.22 -3.97
CA SER A 44 -17.30 -25.25 -2.97
C SER A 44 -17.13 -23.87 -2.32
N PRO A 45 -17.15 -23.79 -0.97
CA PRO A 45 -16.86 -22.55 -0.25
C PRO A 45 -15.45 -22.02 -0.52
N VAL A 46 -14.49 -22.91 -0.75
CA VAL A 46 -13.10 -22.54 -1.08
C VAL A 46 -13.06 -21.85 -2.44
N LEU A 47 -13.75 -22.40 -3.43
CA LEU A 47 -13.87 -21.75 -4.73
C LEU A 47 -14.63 -20.43 -4.64
N ALA A 48 -15.73 -20.38 -3.88
CA ALA A 48 -16.52 -19.16 -3.71
C ALA A 48 -15.68 -18.01 -3.14
N GLU A 49 -14.82 -18.28 -2.16
CA GLU A 49 -13.93 -17.27 -1.58
C GLU A 49 -12.78 -16.90 -2.54
N LEU A 50 -12.10 -17.88 -3.14
CA LEU A 50 -11.00 -17.63 -4.09
C LEU A 50 -11.43 -16.91 -5.38
N THR A 51 -12.71 -17.02 -5.74
CA THR A 51 -13.29 -16.38 -6.94
C THR A 51 -14.18 -15.19 -6.62
N LEU A 52 -14.25 -14.78 -5.35
CA LEU A 52 -14.99 -13.58 -4.99
C LEU A 52 -14.45 -12.40 -5.82
N PRO A 53 -15.31 -11.61 -6.50
CA PRO A 53 -14.85 -10.53 -7.33
C PRO A 53 -13.92 -9.58 -6.56
N GLU A 54 -12.78 -9.22 -7.17
CA GLU A 54 -11.87 -8.26 -6.57
C GLU A 54 -12.50 -6.87 -6.61
N THR A 55 -12.30 -6.09 -5.56
CA THR A 55 -12.80 -4.72 -5.49
C THR A 55 -11.81 -3.73 -6.12
N PRO A 56 -12.28 -2.66 -6.77
CA PRO A 56 -11.39 -1.74 -7.47
C PRO A 56 -10.68 -0.74 -6.55
N TRP A 57 -11.07 -0.67 -5.27
CA TRP A 57 -10.47 0.22 -4.28
C TRP A 57 -9.37 -0.47 -3.46
N PRO A 58 -8.43 0.31 -2.88
CA PRO A 58 -7.41 -0.19 -1.96
C PRO A 58 -8.02 -0.90 -0.74
N GLN A 59 -7.29 -1.87 -0.18
CA GLN A 59 -7.66 -2.63 1.03
C GLN A 59 -8.86 -3.60 0.93
N GLY A 60 -9.46 -3.74 -0.26
CA GLY A 60 -10.37 -4.85 -0.52
C GLY A 60 -11.75 -4.71 0.14
N TRP A 61 -12.41 -5.86 0.34
CA TRP A 61 -13.71 -5.93 1.02
C TRP A 61 -13.66 -5.47 2.48
N GLY A 62 -12.57 -5.76 3.20
CA GLY A 62 -12.44 -5.47 4.64
C GLY A 62 -12.68 -4.01 5.00
N TYR A 63 -12.24 -3.09 4.14
CA TYR A 63 -12.46 -1.65 4.32
C TYR A 63 -13.95 -1.26 4.40
N LEU A 64 -14.81 -1.92 3.63
CA LEU A 64 -16.24 -1.56 3.57
C LEU A 64 -17.05 -2.09 4.75
N VAL A 65 -16.75 -3.31 5.17
CA VAL A 65 -17.63 -4.11 6.04
C VAL A 65 -17.04 -4.37 7.42
N GLY A 66 -15.77 -4.01 7.66
CA GLY A 66 -14.98 -4.41 8.83
C GLY A 66 -14.64 -5.90 8.83
N THR A 67 -15.64 -6.75 8.57
CA THR A 67 -15.50 -8.19 8.39
C THR A 67 -16.38 -8.69 7.24
N LEU A 68 -15.77 -9.47 6.33
CA LEU A 68 -16.49 -10.13 5.23
C LEU A 68 -17.58 -11.09 5.73
N TYR A 69 -17.45 -11.57 6.97
CA TYR A 69 -18.31 -12.59 7.54
C TYR A 69 -19.45 -12.02 8.42
N GLY A 70 -19.67 -10.71 8.34
CA GLY A 70 -20.78 -10.00 8.99
C GLY A 70 -21.99 -9.75 8.08
N PRO A 71 -23.02 -9.06 8.59
CA PRO A 71 -24.25 -8.77 7.82
C PRO A 71 -23.96 -7.89 6.58
N GLY A 72 -23.07 -6.91 6.71
CA GLY A 72 -22.64 -6.07 5.59
C GLY A 72 -21.91 -6.88 4.50
N GLY A 73 -21.01 -7.77 4.91
CA GLY A 73 -20.32 -8.69 4.01
C GLY A 73 -21.27 -9.60 3.25
N ALA A 74 -22.23 -10.23 3.94
CA ALA A 74 -23.25 -11.08 3.33
C ALA A 74 -24.00 -10.35 2.20
N ARG A 75 -24.41 -9.11 2.46
CA ARG A 75 -25.11 -8.27 1.48
C ARG A 75 -24.23 -7.90 0.29
N LEU A 76 -23.01 -7.42 0.55
CA LEU A 76 -22.12 -6.99 -0.54
C LEU A 76 -21.69 -8.17 -1.41
N VAL A 77 -21.41 -9.33 -0.83
CA VAL A 77 -21.13 -10.56 -1.59
C VAL A 77 -22.35 -10.96 -2.42
N TYR A 78 -23.56 -10.91 -1.85
CA TYR A 78 -24.80 -11.17 -2.60
C TYR A 78 -24.94 -10.22 -3.81
N GLU A 79 -24.79 -8.92 -3.59
CA GLU A 79 -24.91 -7.93 -4.65
C GLU A 79 -23.78 -8.03 -5.69
N ALA A 80 -22.57 -8.40 -5.30
CA ALA A 80 -21.40 -8.47 -6.18
C ALA A 80 -21.37 -9.74 -7.05
N THR A 81 -21.82 -10.86 -6.49
CA THR A 81 -21.77 -12.17 -7.15
C THR A 81 -23.03 -12.45 -7.96
N GLY A 82 -24.16 -11.82 -7.61
CA GLY A 82 -25.47 -12.14 -8.19
C GLY A 82 -25.96 -13.54 -7.80
N ALA A 83 -25.51 -14.07 -6.67
CA ALA A 83 -25.98 -15.32 -6.09
C ALA A 83 -27.46 -15.21 -5.69
N ASP A 84 -28.19 -16.33 -5.69
CA ASP A 84 -29.59 -16.35 -5.25
C ASP A 84 -29.74 -16.11 -3.75
N TRP A 85 -28.72 -16.47 -2.97
CA TRP A 85 -28.58 -16.22 -1.55
C TRP A 85 -27.11 -16.38 -1.15
N VAL A 86 -26.70 -15.76 -0.05
CA VAL A 86 -25.33 -15.84 0.48
C VAL A 86 -25.40 -16.09 1.98
N LEU A 87 -24.72 -17.14 2.43
CA LEU A 87 -24.49 -17.43 3.83
C LEU A 87 -23.02 -17.15 4.18
N VAL A 88 -22.83 -16.29 5.18
CA VAL A 88 -21.55 -16.09 5.86
C VAL A 88 -21.75 -16.23 7.36
N GLY A 89 -20.67 -16.35 8.12
CA GLY A 89 -20.78 -16.38 9.56
C GLY A 89 -19.46 -16.60 10.28
N ARG A 90 -19.55 -16.72 11.60
CA ARG A 90 -18.42 -16.89 12.51
C ARG A 90 -18.70 -18.00 13.52
N VAL A 91 -17.67 -18.79 13.79
CA VAL A 91 -17.56 -19.65 14.98
C VAL A 91 -16.90 -18.84 16.08
N THR A 92 -17.66 -18.50 17.12
CA THR A 92 -17.16 -17.70 18.23
C THR A 92 -16.23 -18.52 19.14
N ALA A 93 -15.40 -17.85 19.94
CA ALA A 93 -14.46 -18.52 20.84
C ALA A 93 -15.14 -19.42 21.90
N ASP A 94 -16.40 -19.12 22.27
CA ASP A 94 -17.26 -19.91 23.14
C ASP A 94 -18.05 -21.01 22.39
N GLY A 95 -17.78 -21.21 21.09
CA GLY A 95 -18.30 -22.31 20.28
C GLY A 95 -19.68 -22.07 19.65
N TRP A 96 -20.24 -20.86 19.75
CA TRP A 96 -21.50 -20.52 19.09
C TRP A 96 -21.29 -20.20 17.62
N LEU A 97 -22.34 -20.40 16.83
CA LEU A 97 -22.37 -20.13 15.40
C LEU A 97 -23.22 -18.89 15.16
N ASP A 98 -22.59 -17.76 14.83
CA ASP A 98 -23.27 -16.58 14.33
C ASP A 98 -23.39 -16.68 12.81
N ALA A 99 -24.62 -16.68 12.30
CA ALA A 99 -24.90 -16.84 10.87
C ALA A 99 -25.67 -15.64 10.31
N HIS A 100 -25.23 -15.21 9.13
CA HIS A 100 -25.81 -14.11 8.37
C HIS A 100 -26.18 -14.61 6.98
N LEU A 101 -27.47 -14.68 6.71
CA LEU A 101 -28.01 -15.06 5.40
C LEU A 101 -28.55 -13.80 4.73
N TYR A 102 -28.16 -13.59 3.47
CA TYR A 102 -28.76 -12.59 2.63
C TYR A 102 -29.40 -13.26 1.41
N GLY A 103 -30.61 -12.86 1.06
CA GLY A 103 -31.33 -13.42 -0.09
C GLY A 103 -32.50 -12.52 -0.51
N PRO A 104 -33.46 -13.04 -1.29
CA PRO A 104 -34.55 -12.24 -1.83
C PRO A 104 -35.49 -11.66 -0.76
N ALA A 105 -35.53 -12.29 0.42
CA ALA A 105 -36.29 -11.82 1.58
C ALA A 105 -35.56 -10.72 2.39
N GLY A 106 -34.32 -10.38 2.01
CA GLY A 106 -33.48 -9.44 2.74
C GLY A 106 -32.54 -10.12 3.74
N PRO A 107 -31.91 -9.34 4.64
CA PRO A 107 -30.95 -9.86 5.62
C PRO A 107 -31.64 -10.63 6.74
N GLU A 108 -31.11 -11.80 7.06
CA GLU A 108 -31.50 -12.62 8.20
C GLU A 108 -30.29 -12.96 9.06
N ARG A 109 -30.46 -12.87 10.38
CA ARG A 109 -29.42 -13.23 11.37
C ARG A 109 -29.97 -14.26 12.34
N ALA A 110 -29.16 -15.28 12.63
CA ALA A 110 -29.46 -16.24 13.68
C ALA A 110 -28.17 -16.71 14.37
N ARG A 111 -28.30 -17.13 15.63
CA ARG A 111 -27.20 -17.69 16.42
C ARG A 111 -27.56 -19.09 16.90
N PHE A 112 -26.65 -20.04 16.74
CA PHE A 112 -26.90 -21.46 17.01
C PHE A 112 -25.82 -22.06 17.92
N SER A 113 -26.23 -23.00 18.77
CA SER A 113 -25.32 -23.77 19.62
C SER A 113 -24.81 -25.03 18.93
N GLU A 114 -25.50 -25.51 17.89
CA GLU A 114 -25.22 -26.78 17.21
C GLU A 114 -25.24 -26.60 15.69
N PRO A 115 -24.28 -27.17 14.93
CA PRO A 115 -24.24 -27.13 13.48
C PRO A 115 -25.50 -27.68 12.78
N GLU A 116 -26.13 -28.71 13.34
CA GLU A 116 -27.33 -29.34 12.78
C GLU A 116 -28.51 -28.38 12.77
N LEU A 117 -28.63 -27.52 13.79
CA LEU A 117 -29.69 -26.52 13.87
C LEU A 117 -29.48 -25.43 12.81
N LEU A 118 -28.24 -24.97 12.63
CA LEU A 118 -27.87 -24.05 11.55
C LEU A 118 -28.18 -24.65 10.17
N ALA A 119 -27.82 -25.92 9.97
CA ALA A 119 -28.05 -26.64 8.72
C ALA A 119 -29.55 -26.84 8.41
N ASP A 120 -30.36 -27.17 9.41
CA ASP A 120 -31.82 -27.28 9.28
C ASP A 120 -32.47 -25.92 9.00
N TRP A 121 -31.98 -24.87 9.65
CA TRP A 121 -32.42 -23.49 9.40
C TRP A 121 -32.10 -23.06 7.97
N LEU A 122 -30.85 -23.22 7.53
CA LEU A 122 -30.45 -22.89 6.16
C LEU A 122 -31.29 -23.66 5.14
N ALA A 123 -31.41 -24.98 5.30
CA ALA A 123 -32.19 -25.81 4.37
C ALA A 123 -33.66 -25.39 4.30
N LEU A 124 -34.25 -24.94 5.41
CA LEU A 124 -35.60 -24.37 5.41
C LEU A 124 -35.66 -23.06 4.63
N LYS A 125 -34.65 -22.19 4.77
CA LYS A 125 -34.61 -20.87 4.14
C LYS A 125 -34.38 -20.91 2.64
N VAL A 126 -33.58 -21.86 2.17
CA VAL A 126 -33.25 -22.01 0.75
C VAL A 126 -34.07 -23.12 0.07
N GLU A 127 -35.08 -23.65 0.77
CA GLU A 127 -35.97 -24.72 0.31
C GLU A 127 -35.23 -26.00 -0.14
N ALA A 128 -34.07 -26.28 0.46
CA ALA A 128 -33.28 -27.47 0.17
C ALA A 128 -33.78 -28.71 0.92
N PRO A 129 -33.62 -29.93 0.36
CA PRO A 129 -33.99 -31.16 1.03
C PRO A 129 -33.22 -31.37 2.34
N ARG A 130 -33.91 -31.83 3.39
CA ARG A 130 -33.28 -32.17 4.67
C ARG A 130 -32.46 -33.46 4.56
N ARG A 131 -31.16 -33.31 4.32
CA ARG A 131 -30.17 -34.40 4.31
C ARG A 131 -29.36 -34.39 5.61
N PRO A 132 -28.81 -35.53 6.07
CA PRO A 132 -27.93 -35.55 7.24
C PRO A 132 -26.72 -34.62 7.04
N LEU A 133 -26.39 -33.82 8.05
CA LEU A 133 -25.16 -33.04 8.06
C LEU A 133 -23.98 -33.98 8.36
N VAL A 134 -22.93 -33.92 7.54
CA VAL A 134 -21.71 -34.73 7.74
C VAL A 134 -20.53 -33.79 7.97
N LEU A 135 -20.18 -33.63 9.24
CA LEU A 135 -19.03 -32.83 9.65
C LEU A 135 -17.74 -33.65 9.54
N THR A 136 -16.71 -33.01 8.99
CA THR A 136 -15.36 -33.57 8.86
C THR A 136 -14.33 -32.57 9.40
N PRO A 137 -14.26 -32.36 10.73
CA PRO A 137 -13.40 -31.34 11.33
C PRO A 137 -11.90 -31.49 10.99
N GLN A 138 -11.47 -32.71 10.66
CA GLN A 138 -10.10 -33.02 10.23
C GLN A 138 -9.69 -32.30 8.94
N LEU A 139 -10.64 -31.76 8.17
CA LEU A 139 -10.36 -31.03 6.94
C LEU A 139 -9.98 -29.57 7.16
N ASP A 140 -10.31 -28.98 8.31
CA ASP A 140 -10.27 -27.52 8.50
C ASP A 140 -8.91 -26.92 8.14
N GLY A 141 -7.83 -27.43 8.74
CA GLY A 141 -6.48 -26.96 8.45
C GLY A 141 -6.00 -27.23 7.01
N ALA A 142 -6.58 -28.20 6.30
CA ALA A 142 -6.26 -28.41 4.88
C ALA A 142 -7.03 -27.44 3.97
N LEU A 143 -8.28 -27.12 4.31
CA LEU A 143 -9.09 -26.13 3.60
C LEU A 143 -8.52 -24.73 3.77
N THR A 144 -8.04 -24.37 4.97
CA THR A 144 -7.32 -23.11 5.20
C THR A 144 -6.10 -22.98 4.28
N ARG A 145 -5.28 -24.03 4.15
CA ARG A 145 -4.13 -24.01 3.24
C ARG A 145 -4.53 -23.85 1.77
N LEU A 146 -5.69 -24.39 1.37
CA LEU A 146 -6.21 -24.17 0.02
C LEU A 146 -6.61 -22.71 -0.21
N LEU A 147 -7.24 -22.07 0.78
CA LEU A 147 -7.55 -20.64 0.74
C LEU A 147 -6.28 -19.78 0.67
N ASP A 148 -5.22 -20.20 1.37
CA ASP A 148 -3.90 -19.57 1.28
C ASP A 148 -3.15 -19.86 -0.04
N GLY A 149 -3.74 -20.66 -0.94
CA GLY A 149 -3.15 -21.05 -2.22
C GLY A 149 -2.10 -22.17 -2.16
N ASP A 150 -1.84 -22.77 -0.99
CA ASP A 150 -0.88 -23.86 -0.80
C ASP A 150 -1.51 -25.25 -1.07
N VAL A 151 -1.79 -25.49 -2.35
CA VAL A 151 -2.39 -26.74 -2.85
C VAL A 151 -1.51 -27.95 -2.55
N GLU A 152 -0.19 -27.79 -2.55
CA GLU A 152 0.74 -28.89 -2.28
C GLU A 152 0.71 -29.31 -0.81
N ALA A 153 0.69 -28.36 0.13
CA ALA A 153 0.60 -28.67 1.55
C ALA A 153 -0.75 -29.30 1.91
N ALA A 154 -1.84 -28.84 1.30
CA ALA A 154 -3.13 -29.50 1.44
C ALA A 154 -3.07 -30.96 0.94
N ALA A 155 -2.45 -31.20 -0.22
CA ALA A 155 -2.31 -32.53 -0.80
C ALA A 155 -1.43 -33.49 0.02
N ARG A 156 -0.36 -33.00 0.67
CA ARG A 156 0.51 -33.83 1.53
C ARG A 156 -0.25 -34.47 2.69
N GLY A 157 -1.26 -33.79 3.23
CA GLY A 157 -2.09 -34.28 4.35
C GLY A 157 -3.05 -35.42 3.98
N LEU A 158 -3.26 -35.71 2.68
CA LEU A 158 -4.23 -36.73 2.24
C LEU A 158 -3.92 -38.11 2.82
N ALA A 159 -2.65 -38.49 2.93
CA ALA A 159 -2.21 -39.80 3.41
C ALA A 159 -2.69 -40.11 4.85
N GLU A 160 -2.93 -39.07 5.65
CA GLU A 160 -3.29 -39.16 7.08
C GLU A 160 -4.80 -39.19 7.31
N LEU A 161 -5.61 -38.93 6.28
CA LEU A 161 -7.07 -38.89 6.36
C LEU A 161 -7.72 -40.24 6.06
N GLU A 162 -8.79 -40.53 6.79
CA GLU A 162 -9.72 -41.63 6.50
C GLU A 162 -10.34 -41.52 5.08
N PRO A 163 -10.84 -42.61 4.46
CA PRO A 163 -11.26 -42.60 3.06
C PRO A 163 -12.31 -41.54 2.69
N ARG A 164 -13.28 -41.27 3.58
CA ARG A 164 -14.34 -40.28 3.33
C ARG A 164 -13.80 -38.83 3.31
N PRO A 165 -13.15 -38.31 4.36
CA PRO A 165 -12.57 -36.97 4.33
C PRO A 165 -11.49 -36.84 3.26
N ARG A 166 -10.69 -37.89 3.00
CA ARG A 166 -9.73 -37.90 1.88
C ARG A 166 -10.41 -37.62 0.54
N ALA A 167 -11.46 -38.39 0.20
CA ALA A 167 -12.15 -38.23 -1.07
C ALA A 167 -12.76 -36.82 -1.25
N ARG A 168 -13.25 -36.23 -0.14
CA ARG A 168 -13.78 -34.87 -0.15
C ARG A 168 -12.69 -33.84 -0.42
N LEU A 169 -11.54 -33.94 0.27
CA LEU A 169 -10.41 -33.04 0.05
C LEU A 169 -9.79 -33.21 -1.35
N GLU A 170 -9.75 -34.43 -1.89
CA GLU A 170 -9.32 -34.67 -3.28
C GLU A 170 -10.21 -33.93 -4.28
N ALA A 171 -11.53 -33.89 -4.06
CA ALA A 171 -12.46 -33.14 -4.89
C ALA A 171 -12.22 -31.62 -4.80
N GLU A 172 -12.03 -31.08 -3.59
CA GLU A 172 -11.68 -29.67 -3.38
C GLU A 172 -10.35 -29.29 -4.05
N ILE A 173 -9.30 -30.10 -3.88
CA ILE A 173 -8.01 -29.91 -4.55
C ILE A 173 -8.17 -29.94 -6.07
N ALA A 174 -8.97 -30.86 -6.60
CA ALA A 174 -9.21 -30.94 -8.03
C ALA A 174 -9.95 -29.70 -8.56
N ALA A 175 -10.93 -29.20 -7.81
CA ALA A 175 -11.69 -28.00 -8.15
C ALA A 175 -10.79 -26.75 -8.16
N VAL A 176 -9.97 -26.56 -7.13
CA VAL A 176 -8.99 -25.47 -7.02
C VAL A 176 -7.93 -25.56 -8.12
N LYS A 177 -7.41 -26.75 -8.42
CA LYS A 177 -6.49 -26.94 -9.56
C LYS A 177 -7.15 -26.61 -10.90
N GLY A 178 -8.41 -26.99 -11.05
CA GLY A 178 -9.23 -26.66 -12.22
C GLY A 178 -9.33 -25.16 -12.43
N LEU A 179 -9.61 -24.40 -11.36
CA LEU A 179 -9.67 -22.94 -11.38
C LEU A 179 -8.41 -22.29 -11.99
N PHE A 180 -7.21 -22.76 -11.62
CA PHE A 180 -5.94 -22.17 -12.08
C PHE A 180 -5.42 -22.71 -13.43
N ALA A 181 -6.00 -23.78 -13.97
CA ALA A 181 -5.56 -24.39 -15.22
C ALA A 181 -6.20 -23.72 -16.46
N HIS A 182 -5.68 -22.55 -16.86
CA HIS A 182 -5.84 -21.92 -18.19
C HIS A 182 -7.25 -21.99 -18.83
N GLY A 183 -8.18 -21.20 -18.31
CA GLY A 183 -9.51 -21.02 -18.88
C GLY A 183 -10.54 -22.00 -18.33
N ALA A 184 -10.51 -22.23 -17.01
CA ALA A 184 -11.58 -22.92 -16.31
C ALA A 184 -12.94 -22.35 -16.75
N ASP A 185 -13.84 -23.21 -17.20
CA ASP A 185 -15.24 -22.84 -17.35
C ASP A 185 -15.81 -22.64 -15.94
N LEU A 186 -15.74 -21.40 -15.45
CA LEU A 186 -16.23 -21.04 -14.11
C LEU A 186 -17.71 -21.37 -13.94
N ALA A 187 -18.49 -21.39 -15.02
CA ALA A 187 -19.88 -21.80 -14.99
C ALA A 187 -20.00 -23.32 -14.73
N ALA A 188 -19.06 -24.14 -15.24
CA ALA A 188 -19.02 -25.57 -14.95
C ALA A 188 -18.69 -25.89 -13.47
N LEU A 189 -18.14 -24.93 -12.73
CA LEU A 189 -17.88 -25.03 -11.29
C LEU A 189 -19.10 -24.64 -10.43
N GLY A 190 -20.23 -24.28 -11.06
CA GLY A 190 -21.46 -23.91 -10.36
C GLY A 190 -21.40 -22.55 -9.66
N LEU A 191 -20.44 -21.69 -10.04
CA LEU A 191 -20.31 -20.35 -9.48
C LEU A 191 -21.42 -19.41 -10.01
N PRO A 192 -21.84 -18.40 -9.23
CA PRO A 192 -22.88 -17.46 -9.63
C PRO A 192 -22.54 -16.71 -10.94
N PRO A 193 -23.55 -16.35 -11.76
CA PRO A 193 -23.33 -15.69 -13.04
C PRO A 193 -22.52 -14.39 -12.97
N GLY A 194 -22.68 -13.59 -11.91
CA GLY A 194 -21.93 -12.35 -11.73
C GLY A 194 -20.43 -12.60 -11.47
N VAL A 195 -20.08 -13.72 -10.83
CA VAL A 195 -18.68 -14.15 -10.68
C VAL A 195 -18.10 -14.52 -12.05
N VAL A 196 -18.83 -15.34 -12.82
CA VAL A 196 -18.40 -15.75 -14.16
C VAL A 196 -18.21 -14.53 -15.07
N ASP A 197 -19.16 -13.61 -15.08
CA ASP A 197 -19.13 -12.37 -15.86
C ASP A 197 -17.95 -11.48 -15.45
N TYR A 198 -17.73 -11.28 -14.14
CA TYR A 198 -16.60 -10.52 -13.63
C TYR A 198 -15.27 -11.06 -14.14
N TRP A 199 -14.99 -12.34 -13.95
CA TRP A 199 -13.70 -12.93 -14.35
C TRP A 199 -13.52 -12.99 -15.86
N ALA A 200 -14.60 -13.14 -16.63
CA ALA A 200 -14.57 -13.09 -18.09
C ALA A 200 -14.23 -11.70 -18.64
N HIS A 201 -14.75 -10.64 -17.99
CA HIS A 201 -14.70 -9.27 -18.52
C HIS A 201 -13.91 -8.28 -17.66
N ARG A 202 -13.19 -8.70 -16.60
CA ARG A 202 -12.45 -7.80 -15.69
C ARG A 202 -11.45 -6.86 -16.39
N LYS A 203 -10.93 -7.26 -17.56
CA LYS A 203 -9.99 -6.48 -18.37
C LYS A 203 -10.66 -5.60 -19.43
N ASP A 204 -11.96 -5.78 -19.64
CA ASP A 204 -12.79 -5.00 -20.56
C ASP A 204 -14.13 -4.67 -19.88
N PRO A 205 -14.15 -3.67 -18.99
CA PRO A 205 -15.33 -3.41 -18.15
C PRO A 205 -16.57 -3.01 -18.94
N GLU A 206 -16.42 -2.49 -20.15
CA GLU A 206 -17.56 -2.14 -21.00
C GLU A 206 -18.32 -3.39 -21.50
N ALA A 207 -17.63 -4.54 -21.59
CA ALA A 207 -18.24 -5.82 -21.92
C ALA A 207 -18.91 -6.50 -20.71
N MET A 208 -18.65 -6.03 -19.48
CA MET A 208 -19.27 -6.57 -18.27
C MET A 208 -20.76 -6.21 -18.24
N SER A 209 -21.60 -7.09 -17.67
CA SER A 209 -23.03 -6.83 -17.50
C SER A 209 -23.29 -5.68 -16.52
N ASP A 210 -24.52 -5.17 -16.46
CA ASP A 210 -24.94 -4.19 -15.43
C ASP A 210 -25.40 -4.88 -14.12
N ALA A 211 -25.14 -6.18 -13.98
CA ALA A 211 -25.37 -6.94 -12.76
C ALA A 211 -24.05 -7.13 -11.98
N GLY A 212 -24.15 -7.59 -10.73
CA GLY A 212 -22.95 -7.90 -9.94
C GLY A 212 -22.04 -6.68 -9.75
N MET A 213 -20.73 -6.89 -9.92
CA MET A 213 -19.71 -5.83 -9.85
C MET A 213 -19.71 -4.85 -11.02
N GLY A 214 -20.43 -5.12 -12.10
CA GLY A 214 -20.36 -4.38 -13.36
C GLY A 214 -20.45 -2.86 -13.25
N PRO A 215 -21.53 -2.30 -12.66
CA PRO A 215 -21.69 -0.86 -12.54
C PRO A 215 -20.53 -0.18 -11.81
N VAL A 216 -20.07 -0.78 -10.71
CA VAL A 216 -18.96 -0.26 -9.91
C VAL A 216 -17.63 -0.38 -10.66
N TRP A 217 -17.35 -1.54 -11.27
CA TRP A 217 -16.11 -1.75 -12.02
C TRP A 217 -16.00 -0.78 -13.22
N LYS A 218 -17.11 -0.57 -13.94
CA LYS A 218 -17.22 0.44 -15.00
C LYS A 218 -17.00 1.86 -14.48
N ALA A 219 -17.46 2.20 -13.27
CA ALA A 219 -17.28 3.53 -12.70
C ALA A 219 -15.83 3.80 -12.26
N PHE A 220 -15.11 2.78 -11.77
CA PHE A 220 -13.71 2.90 -11.37
C PHE A 220 -12.72 2.86 -12.54
N PHE A 221 -13.07 2.19 -13.65
CA PHE A 221 -12.15 2.01 -14.77
C PHE A 221 -11.56 3.31 -15.35
N PRO A 222 -12.32 4.41 -15.55
CA PRO A 222 -11.76 5.67 -16.05
C PRO A 222 -10.66 6.25 -15.14
N ILE A 223 -10.70 6.02 -13.82
CA ILE A 223 -9.61 6.47 -12.91
C ILE A 223 -8.28 5.81 -13.27
N THR A 224 -8.29 4.55 -13.68
CA THR A 224 -7.08 3.83 -14.11
C THR A 224 -6.49 4.38 -15.41
N GLN A 225 -7.27 5.19 -16.14
CA GLN A 225 -6.89 5.87 -17.38
C GLN A 225 -6.68 7.37 -17.19
N ASP A 226 -6.67 7.85 -15.94
CA ASP A 226 -6.60 9.28 -15.57
C ASP A 226 -7.76 10.14 -16.11
N ASP A 227 -8.90 9.52 -16.47
CA ASP A 227 -10.13 10.21 -16.89
C ASP A 227 -11.05 10.48 -15.69
N ARG A 228 -10.63 11.46 -14.88
CA ARG A 228 -11.37 11.92 -13.69
C ARG A 228 -12.80 12.42 -14.02
N PRO A 229 -13.04 13.20 -15.09
CA PRO A 229 -14.40 13.65 -15.45
C PRO A 229 -15.37 12.49 -15.73
N ALA A 230 -14.95 11.48 -16.50
CA ALA A 230 -15.79 10.32 -16.79
C ALA A 230 -16.06 9.48 -15.53
N ALA A 231 -15.03 9.28 -14.68
CA ALA A 231 -15.20 8.61 -13.39
C ALA A 231 -16.23 9.32 -12.52
N ARG A 232 -16.15 10.66 -12.44
CA ARG A 232 -17.09 11.50 -11.70
C ARG A 232 -18.51 11.35 -12.19
N GLU A 233 -18.74 11.42 -13.50
CA GLU A 233 -20.07 11.26 -14.10
C GLU A 233 -20.67 9.89 -13.75
N ARG A 234 -19.88 8.82 -13.90
CA ARG A 234 -20.32 7.46 -13.57
C ARG A 234 -20.60 7.28 -12.08
N ALA A 235 -19.77 7.85 -11.20
CA ALA A 235 -19.99 7.83 -9.76
C ALA A 235 -21.30 8.53 -9.36
N LEU A 236 -21.59 9.69 -9.96
CA LEU A 236 -22.86 10.40 -9.73
C LEU A 236 -24.07 9.61 -10.26
N ALA A 237 -23.91 8.87 -11.36
CA ALA A 237 -24.97 7.99 -11.87
C ALA A 237 -25.27 6.84 -10.90
N LEU A 238 -24.25 6.27 -10.26
CA LEU A 238 -24.42 5.22 -9.24
C LEU A 238 -25.23 5.70 -8.02
N LEU A 239 -25.22 7.00 -7.72
CA LEU A 239 -26.10 7.54 -6.68
C LEU A 239 -27.57 7.30 -7.00
N GLY A 240 -27.99 7.04 -8.24
CA GLY A 240 -29.37 6.68 -8.56
C GLY A 240 -29.80 5.29 -8.05
N SER A 241 -28.86 4.44 -7.66
CA SER A 241 -29.09 3.04 -7.27
C SER A 241 -29.53 2.87 -5.81
N ASP A 242 -30.31 1.82 -5.54
CA ASP A 242 -30.67 1.37 -4.19
C ASP A 242 -29.75 0.24 -3.69
N ARG A 243 -28.80 -0.23 -4.53
CA ARG A 243 -27.83 -1.26 -4.19
C ARG A 243 -26.75 -0.68 -3.28
N ALA A 244 -26.44 -1.39 -2.21
CA ALA A 244 -25.41 -0.96 -1.26
C ALA A 244 -24.02 -0.91 -1.91
N LEU A 245 -23.71 -1.88 -2.78
CA LEU A 245 -22.45 -1.96 -3.51
C LEU A 245 -22.25 -0.75 -4.44
N ASP A 246 -23.30 -0.34 -5.15
CA ASP A 246 -23.25 0.82 -6.05
C ASP A 246 -23.06 2.12 -5.26
N LEU A 247 -23.79 2.28 -4.15
CA LEU A 247 -23.67 3.45 -3.27
C LEU A 247 -22.30 3.52 -2.58
N ALA A 248 -21.75 2.38 -2.14
CA ALA A 248 -20.39 2.30 -1.62
C ALA A 248 -19.35 2.66 -2.69
N GLY A 249 -19.49 2.12 -3.91
CA GLY A 249 -18.64 2.48 -5.03
C GLY A 249 -18.70 3.97 -5.37
N ALA A 250 -19.90 4.57 -5.37
CA ALA A 250 -20.10 6.00 -5.57
C ALA A 250 -19.40 6.82 -4.48
N LEU A 251 -19.60 6.46 -3.20
CA LEU A 251 -18.98 7.13 -2.06
C LEU A 251 -17.45 7.15 -2.18
N LEU A 252 -16.83 6.00 -2.44
CA LEU A 252 -15.38 5.88 -2.57
C LEU A 252 -14.82 6.68 -3.75
N LEU A 253 -15.48 6.63 -4.91
CA LEU A 253 -15.06 7.41 -6.08
C LEU A 253 -15.18 8.91 -5.81
N LEU A 254 -16.29 9.36 -5.24
CA LEU A 254 -16.51 10.79 -4.96
C LEU A 254 -15.52 11.30 -3.90
N ARG A 255 -15.16 10.49 -2.90
CA ARG A 255 -14.06 10.79 -1.96
C ARG A 255 -12.72 10.93 -2.67
N ALA A 256 -12.35 9.97 -3.52
CA ALA A 256 -11.09 10.02 -4.28
C ALA A 256 -11.03 11.18 -5.30
N LEU A 257 -12.20 11.68 -5.72
CA LEU A 257 -12.33 12.79 -6.65
C LEU A 257 -12.46 14.16 -5.97
N ASP A 258 -12.48 14.20 -4.63
CA ASP A 258 -12.77 15.39 -3.82
C ASP A 258 -14.11 16.06 -4.19
N ASP A 259 -15.10 15.27 -4.61
CA ASP A 259 -16.41 15.78 -5.01
C ASP A 259 -17.38 15.84 -3.83
N PRO A 260 -17.98 17.00 -3.50
CA PRO A 260 -18.81 17.17 -2.30
C PRO A 260 -20.07 16.29 -2.27
N ALA A 261 -20.47 15.68 -3.39
CA ALA A 261 -21.56 14.72 -3.42
C ALA A 261 -21.25 13.43 -2.64
N TRP A 262 -20.00 13.20 -2.22
CA TRP A 262 -19.65 12.08 -1.34
C TRP A 262 -20.48 12.08 -0.04
N VAL A 263 -20.82 13.25 0.50
CA VAL A 263 -21.66 13.36 1.71
C VAL A 263 -23.05 12.80 1.45
N GLN A 264 -23.64 13.11 0.28
CA GLN A 264 -24.91 12.54 -0.13
C GLN A 264 -24.81 11.02 -0.32
N ALA A 265 -23.71 10.52 -0.87
CA ALA A 265 -23.45 9.09 -1.02
C ALA A 265 -23.43 8.38 0.35
N ALA A 266 -22.75 8.95 1.34
CA ALA A 266 -22.69 8.43 2.71
C ALA A 266 -24.08 8.42 3.39
N GLN A 267 -24.85 9.50 3.25
CA GLN A 267 -26.24 9.57 3.76
C GLN A 267 -27.14 8.49 3.14
N ARG A 268 -27.01 8.28 1.83
CA ARG A 268 -27.77 7.24 1.13
C ARG A 268 -27.33 5.84 1.53
N LEU A 269 -26.03 5.61 1.67
CA LEU A 269 -25.50 4.31 2.07
C LEU A 269 -25.97 3.92 3.46
N THR A 270 -25.93 4.85 4.43
CA THR A 270 -26.44 4.58 5.80
C THR A 270 -27.95 4.35 5.84
N ALA A 271 -28.73 4.97 4.95
CA ALA A 271 -30.17 4.72 4.83
C ALA A 271 -30.48 3.37 4.15
N ALA A 272 -29.76 3.03 3.08
CA ALA A 272 -29.99 1.83 2.29
C ALA A 272 -29.38 0.57 2.94
N ALA A 273 -28.27 0.71 3.65
CA ALA A 273 -27.46 -0.35 4.23
C ALA A 273 -26.86 0.07 5.59
N PRO A 274 -27.68 0.25 6.63
CA PRO A 274 -27.25 0.67 7.96
C PRO A 274 -26.31 -0.33 8.67
N GLU A 275 -26.12 -1.52 8.11
CA GLU A 275 -25.18 -2.56 8.53
C GLU A 275 -23.75 -2.39 7.98
N LEU A 276 -23.50 -1.39 7.12
CA LEU A 276 -22.17 -1.09 6.58
C LEU A 276 -21.47 0.03 7.38
N PRO A 277 -20.31 -0.24 8.01
CA PRO A 277 -19.55 0.78 8.75
C PRO A 277 -19.14 1.99 7.91
N LEU A 278 -18.73 1.79 6.65
CA LEU A 278 -18.18 2.86 5.80
C LEU A 278 -19.09 4.10 5.75
N GLY A 279 -20.41 3.91 5.56
CA GLY A 279 -21.32 5.05 5.47
C GLY A 279 -21.34 5.88 6.74
N TRP A 280 -21.28 5.23 7.91
CA TRP A 280 -21.27 5.89 9.21
C TRP A 280 -19.92 6.57 9.48
N GLU A 281 -18.82 5.91 9.13
CA GLU A 281 -17.48 6.50 9.19
C GLU A 281 -17.41 7.79 8.37
N GLU A 282 -17.82 7.76 7.11
CA GLU A 282 -17.76 8.94 6.24
C GLU A 282 -18.71 10.05 6.71
N LEU A 283 -19.88 9.71 7.25
CA LEU A 283 -20.74 10.71 7.91
C LEU A 283 -20.08 11.34 9.15
N SER A 284 -19.22 10.61 9.87
CA SER A 284 -18.46 11.19 10.98
C SER A 284 -17.45 12.23 10.50
N PHE A 285 -16.77 11.97 9.38
CA PHE A 285 -15.88 12.97 8.75
C PHE A 285 -16.66 14.18 8.25
N ALA A 286 -17.82 13.97 7.61
CA ALA A 286 -18.68 15.07 7.18
C ALA A 286 -19.15 15.93 8.37
N ALA A 287 -19.41 15.28 9.50
CA ALA A 287 -19.81 15.97 10.73
C ALA A 287 -18.63 16.75 11.35
N PHE A 288 -17.39 16.22 11.32
CA PHE A 288 -16.20 16.99 11.72
C PHE A 288 -15.99 18.22 10.83
N ASP A 289 -16.12 18.09 9.51
CA ASP A 289 -15.99 19.21 8.57
C ASP A 289 -17.06 20.30 8.78
N ALA A 290 -18.22 19.89 9.31
CA ALA A 290 -19.33 20.79 9.63
C ALA A 290 -19.34 21.31 11.08
N ASP A 291 -18.31 21.01 11.87
CA ASP A 291 -18.24 21.26 13.32
C ASP A 291 -19.46 20.68 14.12
N ASP A 292 -20.12 19.63 13.60
CA ASP A 292 -21.23 18.92 14.24
C ASP A 292 -20.71 17.77 15.12
N ALA A 293 -20.25 18.11 16.33
CA ALA A 293 -19.73 17.13 17.29
C ALA A 293 -20.76 16.05 17.66
N ASP A 294 -22.05 16.42 17.83
CA ASP A 294 -23.10 15.47 18.15
C ASP A 294 -23.37 14.49 16.99
N GLY A 295 -23.30 14.98 15.74
CA GLY A 295 -23.35 14.17 14.53
C GLY A 295 -22.20 13.17 14.44
N ALA A 296 -20.98 13.63 14.69
CA ALA A 296 -19.79 12.79 14.68
C ALA A 296 -19.88 11.67 15.73
N VAL A 297 -20.27 12.00 16.97
CA VAL A 297 -20.47 11.00 18.03
C VAL A 297 -21.52 9.96 17.63
N ARG A 298 -22.70 10.37 17.15
CA ARG A 298 -23.75 9.42 16.73
C ARG A 298 -23.27 8.48 15.62
N ALA A 299 -22.57 9.02 14.63
CA ALA A 299 -22.09 8.24 13.50
C ALA A 299 -21.00 7.24 13.93
N LEU A 300 -20.05 7.66 14.77
CA LEU A 300 -18.99 6.79 15.29
C LEU A 300 -19.49 5.74 16.26
N GLU A 301 -20.46 6.06 17.13
CA GLU A 301 -21.10 5.08 17.99
C GLU A 301 -21.80 4.00 17.15
N ARG A 302 -22.45 4.40 16.05
CA ARG A 302 -23.07 3.45 15.13
C ARG A 302 -22.06 2.60 14.37
N ALA A 303 -20.92 3.17 13.96
CA ALA A 303 -19.82 2.41 13.36
C ALA A 303 -19.22 1.40 14.35
N LEU A 304 -19.03 1.80 15.63
CA LEU A 304 -18.53 0.94 16.70
C LEU A 304 -19.50 -0.17 17.13
N GLU A 305 -20.81 0.02 16.97
CA GLU A 305 -21.79 -1.07 17.14
C GLU A 305 -21.59 -2.19 16.09
N LEU A 306 -21.09 -1.83 14.90
CA LEU A 306 -20.83 -2.76 13.80
C LEU A 306 -19.41 -3.36 13.87
N ASP A 307 -18.42 -2.55 14.25
CA ASP A 307 -17.02 -2.95 14.41
C ASP A 307 -16.44 -2.43 15.73
N PRO A 308 -16.66 -3.13 16.86
CA PRO A 308 -16.30 -2.66 18.20
C PRO A 308 -14.79 -2.72 18.51
N GLU A 309 -14.00 -3.41 17.69
CA GLU A 309 -12.55 -3.54 17.84
C GLU A 309 -11.78 -2.66 16.84
N ASN A 310 -12.44 -1.66 16.23
CA ASN A 310 -11.79 -0.69 15.36
C ASN A 310 -11.16 0.45 16.16
N ASP A 311 -9.82 0.48 16.27
CA ASP A 311 -9.09 1.48 17.04
C ASP A 311 -9.22 2.90 16.45
N LEU A 312 -9.35 3.04 15.13
CA LEU A 312 -9.56 4.33 14.47
C LEU A 312 -10.91 4.93 14.85
N TYR A 313 -11.99 4.12 14.89
CA TYR A 313 -13.31 4.59 15.33
C TYR A 313 -13.30 5.02 16.80
N TRP A 314 -12.60 4.30 17.67
CA TRP A 314 -12.41 4.72 19.07
C TRP A 314 -11.57 6.00 19.20
N THR A 315 -10.55 6.17 18.35
CA THR A 315 -9.72 7.38 18.32
C THR A 315 -10.54 8.60 17.91
N ASN A 316 -11.31 8.47 16.83
CA ASN A 316 -12.19 9.52 16.32
C ASN A 316 -13.34 9.80 17.28
N LEU A 317 -13.90 8.79 17.96
CA LEU A 317 -14.93 9.00 18.99
C LEU A 317 -14.36 9.81 20.15
N GLY A 318 -13.11 9.55 20.54
CA GLY A 318 -12.40 10.35 21.53
C GLY A 318 -12.34 11.82 21.14
N TRP A 319 -11.96 12.10 19.89
CA TRP A 319 -11.94 13.45 19.34
C TRP A 319 -13.33 14.10 19.28
N ALA A 320 -14.34 13.38 18.79
CA ALA A 320 -15.73 13.87 18.72
C ALA A 320 -16.28 14.24 20.11
N ARG A 321 -16.04 13.40 21.12
CA ARG A 321 -16.45 13.70 22.51
C ARG A 321 -15.70 14.88 23.10
N TYR A 322 -14.43 15.08 22.75
CA TYR A 322 -13.70 16.29 23.12
C TYR A 322 -14.36 17.55 22.53
N LEU A 323 -14.71 17.53 21.23
CA LEU A 323 -15.42 18.64 20.58
C LEU A 323 -16.81 18.89 21.20
N GLN A 324 -17.48 17.82 21.65
CA GLN A 324 -18.74 17.90 22.39
C GLN A 324 -18.58 18.45 23.82
N GLY A 325 -17.34 18.56 24.33
CA GLY A 325 -17.02 18.98 25.70
C GLY A 325 -17.03 17.86 26.74
N ASP A 326 -17.25 16.61 26.34
CA ASP A 326 -17.16 15.42 27.21
C ASP A 326 -15.71 14.92 27.31
N LEU A 327 -14.90 15.64 28.09
CA LEU A 327 -13.49 15.31 28.31
C LEU A 327 -13.29 13.91 28.96
N PRO A 328 -14.07 13.48 29.97
CA PRO A 328 -13.98 12.12 30.51
C PRO A 328 -14.27 11.03 29.46
N GLY A 329 -15.31 11.22 28.64
CA GLY A 329 -15.63 10.30 27.55
C GLY A 329 -14.59 10.26 26.45
N ALA A 330 -13.97 11.41 26.15
CA ALA A 330 -12.85 11.52 25.20
C ALA A 330 -11.64 10.67 25.64
N ILE A 331 -11.23 10.81 26.90
CA ILE A 331 -10.15 10.01 27.50
C ILE A 331 -10.50 8.52 27.48
N ALA A 332 -11.72 8.15 27.86
CA ALA A 332 -12.15 6.75 27.90
C ALA A 332 -12.09 6.09 26.51
N ALA A 333 -12.55 6.79 25.47
CA ALA A 333 -12.54 6.32 24.09
C ALA A 333 -11.10 6.18 23.55
N SER A 334 -10.24 7.19 23.70
CA SER A 334 -8.85 7.09 23.25
C SER A 334 -8.03 6.05 24.04
N LEU A 335 -8.33 5.81 25.33
CA LEU A 335 -7.74 4.69 26.08
C LEU A 335 -8.21 3.33 25.58
N ARG A 336 -9.42 3.24 24.99
CA ARG A 336 -9.91 2.00 24.36
C ARG A 336 -9.19 1.77 23.04
N ALA A 337 -9.01 2.80 22.20
CA ALA A 337 -8.19 2.73 20.99
C ALA A 337 -6.78 2.20 21.31
N MET A 338 -6.09 2.83 22.25
CA MET A 338 -4.73 2.43 22.68
C MET A 338 -4.63 1.00 23.25
N ARG A 339 -5.74 0.42 23.72
CA ARG A 339 -5.79 -0.97 24.20
C ARG A 339 -5.97 -1.98 23.07
N ILE A 340 -6.64 -1.57 21.98
CA ILE A 340 -6.84 -2.38 20.79
C ILE A 340 -5.55 -2.37 19.96
N ALA A 341 -5.13 -1.19 19.52
CA ALA A 341 -3.90 -0.97 18.78
C ALA A 341 -3.26 0.35 19.23
N PRO A 342 -2.07 0.31 19.85
CA PRO A 342 -1.34 1.52 20.19
C PRO A 342 -0.93 2.30 18.93
N GLY A 343 -1.37 3.56 18.81
CA GLY A 343 -1.04 4.44 17.69
C GLY A 343 -0.70 5.87 18.12
N PRO A 344 0.08 6.62 17.32
CA PRO A 344 0.53 7.96 17.68
C PRO A 344 -0.63 8.95 17.83
N THR A 345 -1.64 8.92 16.95
CA THR A 345 -2.80 9.83 17.00
C THR A 345 -3.59 9.70 18.31
N ALA A 346 -3.94 8.48 18.71
CA ALA A 346 -4.64 8.23 19.97
C ALA A 346 -3.80 8.66 21.18
N ALA A 347 -2.48 8.47 21.14
CA ALA A 347 -1.57 8.91 22.20
C ALA A 347 -1.43 10.44 22.26
N TYR A 348 -1.38 11.15 21.12
CA TYR A 348 -1.40 12.61 21.08
C TYR A 348 -2.72 13.17 21.63
N ASN A 349 -3.85 12.57 21.25
CA ASN A 349 -5.17 12.92 21.78
C ASN A 349 -5.21 12.75 23.31
N LEU A 350 -4.72 11.63 23.83
CA LEU A 350 -4.62 11.43 25.29
C LEU A 350 -3.71 12.46 25.95
N GLY A 351 -2.56 12.79 25.36
CA GLY A 351 -1.68 13.85 25.83
C GLY A 351 -2.42 15.18 25.99
N LEU A 352 -3.17 15.58 24.96
CA LEU A 352 -4.00 16.79 24.95
C LEU A 352 -5.11 16.73 26.01
N PHE A 353 -5.85 15.62 26.05
CA PHE A 353 -7.00 15.49 26.96
C PHE A 353 -6.58 15.48 28.43
N TYR A 354 -5.46 14.83 28.76
CA TYR A 354 -4.91 14.90 30.12
C TYR A 354 -4.31 16.28 30.44
N ALA A 355 -3.72 16.97 29.47
CA ALA A 355 -3.26 18.34 29.65
C ALA A 355 -4.43 19.29 29.99
N LEU A 356 -5.54 19.16 29.26
CA LEU A 356 -6.79 19.90 29.52
C LEU A 356 -7.41 19.55 30.87
N ALA A 357 -7.32 18.28 31.28
CA ALA A 357 -7.75 17.81 32.60
C ALA A 357 -6.78 18.21 33.73
N ARG A 358 -5.66 18.88 33.41
CA ARG A 358 -4.58 19.27 34.33
C ARG A 358 -3.88 18.08 35.02
N ASP A 359 -3.97 16.88 34.43
CA ASP A 359 -3.19 15.71 34.82
C ASP A 359 -1.89 15.70 34.01
N HIS A 360 -0.94 16.53 34.43
CA HIS A 360 0.30 16.77 33.69
C HIS A 360 1.21 15.55 33.63
N ASP A 361 1.17 14.67 34.64
CA ASP A 361 1.98 13.46 34.67
C ASP A 361 1.54 12.49 33.56
N ARG A 362 0.23 12.29 33.39
CA ARG A 362 -0.29 11.46 32.29
C ARG A 362 -0.17 12.14 30.94
N ALA A 363 -0.35 13.46 30.87
CA ALA A 363 -0.12 14.22 29.64
C ALA A 363 1.32 14.02 29.12
N PHE A 364 2.31 14.16 30.01
CA PHE A 364 3.71 13.90 29.69
C PHE A 364 3.93 12.48 29.19
N ALA A 365 3.39 11.48 29.91
CA ALA A 365 3.56 10.07 29.55
C ALA A 365 3.00 9.76 28.16
N HIS A 366 1.80 10.27 27.85
CA HIS A 366 1.15 10.00 26.56
C HIS A 366 1.74 10.81 25.41
N TYR A 367 2.14 12.07 25.60
CA TYR A 367 2.88 12.79 24.56
C TYR A 367 4.22 12.15 24.25
N LEU A 368 4.95 11.68 25.27
CA LEU A 368 6.21 10.98 25.06
C LEU A 368 6.01 9.62 24.38
N GLN A 369 4.92 8.91 24.72
CA GLN A 369 4.54 7.68 24.01
C GLN A 369 4.21 7.99 22.54
N ALA A 370 3.44 9.05 22.27
CA ALA A 370 3.08 9.46 20.92
C ALA A 370 4.33 9.74 20.07
N LEU A 371 5.26 10.55 20.58
CA LEU A 371 6.52 10.87 19.90
C LEU A 371 7.40 9.64 19.61
N ARG A 372 7.27 8.56 20.39
CA ARG A 372 7.99 7.30 20.15
C ARG A 372 7.30 6.39 19.14
N LEU A 373 5.98 6.49 19.04
CA LEU A 373 5.17 5.76 18.06
C LEU A 373 5.11 6.48 16.71
N ASP A 374 5.51 7.74 16.67
CA ASP A 374 5.41 8.62 15.52
C ASP A 374 6.62 8.47 14.59
N ASP A 375 6.50 7.60 13.61
CA ASP A 375 7.45 7.41 12.51
C ASP A 375 7.06 8.17 11.23
N GLU A 376 5.79 8.57 11.11
CA GLU A 376 5.20 9.20 9.92
C GLU A 376 5.00 10.73 10.02
N GLY A 377 5.32 11.37 11.15
CA GLY A 377 5.26 12.83 11.31
C GLY A 377 3.91 13.38 11.78
N VAL A 378 3.13 12.59 12.50
CA VAL A 378 1.80 12.93 13.06
C VAL A 378 1.88 14.08 14.08
N ALA A 379 3.05 14.32 14.68
CA ALA A 379 3.32 15.44 15.59
C ALA A 379 2.87 16.80 15.04
N SER A 380 2.96 16.99 13.72
CA SER A 380 2.54 18.24 13.08
C SER A 380 1.04 18.49 13.24
N MET A 381 0.21 17.46 13.09
CA MET A 381 -1.24 17.54 13.31
C MET A 381 -1.55 17.84 14.78
N ALA A 382 -0.89 17.15 15.72
CA ALA A 382 -1.07 17.40 17.15
C ALA A 382 -0.69 18.84 17.56
N LEU A 383 0.34 19.41 16.92
CA LEU A 383 0.73 20.81 17.09
C LEU A 383 -0.31 21.79 16.54
N GLU A 384 -0.90 21.48 15.38
CA GLU A 384 -2.01 22.27 14.81
C GLU A 384 -3.24 22.24 15.72
N ASP A 385 -3.59 21.06 16.23
CA ASP A 385 -4.72 20.87 17.14
C ASP A 385 -4.54 21.64 18.45
N LEU A 386 -3.33 21.60 19.04
CA LEU A 386 -2.96 22.44 20.18
C LEU A 386 -3.11 23.94 19.85
N ALA A 387 -2.67 24.37 18.67
CA ALA A 387 -2.77 25.78 18.26
C ALA A 387 -4.22 26.24 18.06
N LYS A 388 -5.08 25.40 17.49
CA LYS A 388 -6.52 25.66 17.28
C LYS A 388 -7.30 25.85 18.58
N THR A 389 -6.80 25.33 19.71
CA THR A 389 -7.45 25.57 21.01
C THR A 389 -7.42 27.05 21.43
N HIS A 390 -6.49 27.84 20.89
CA HIS A 390 -6.21 29.23 21.30
C HIS A 390 -5.95 29.40 22.82
N ARG A 391 -5.56 28.32 23.51
CA ARG A 391 -5.33 28.31 24.95
C ARG A 391 -3.87 28.55 25.28
N THR A 392 -3.60 29.67 25.97
CA THR A 392 -2.24 30.03 26.36
C THR A 392 -1.65 29.11 27.43
N ASP A 393 -2.47 28.37 28.19
CA ASP A 393 -2.01 27.40 29.18
C ASP A 393 -1.53 26.07 28.57
N LEU A 394 -1.84 25.83 27.30
CA LEU A 394 -1.33 24.67 26.54
C LEU A 394 -0.03 24.97 25.78
N LEU A 395 0.45 26.23 25.79
CA LEU A 395 1.71 26.61 25.14
C LEU A 395 2.92 25.84 25.68
N TYR A 396 2.89 25.38 26.94
CA TYR A 396 3.91 24.47 27.45
C TYR A 396 3.99 23.17 26.65
N TRP A 397 2.83 22.55 26.37
CA TRP A 397 2.77 21.28 25.63
C TRP A 397 3.10 21.46 24.16
N GLN A 398 2.72 22.59 23.57
CA GLN A 398 3.18 22.97 22.24
C GLN A 398 4.72 23.09 22.20
N GLY A 399 5.31 23.77 23.18
CA GLY A 399 6.77 23.85 23.34
C GLY A 399 7.42 22.48 23.51
N PHE A 400 6.81 21.61 24.32
CA PHE A 400 7.28 20.24 24.59
C PHE A 400 7.38 19.39 23.33
N LEU A 401 6.36 19.45 22.48
CA LEU A 401 6.34 18.74 21.20
C LEU A 401 7.31 19.37 20.21
N LEU A 402 7.28 20.70 20.04
CA LEU A 402 8.18 21.44 19.14
C LEU A 402 9.66 21.16 19.45
N GLU A 403 10.02 21.15 20.74
CA GLU A 403 11.37 20.82 21.20
C GLU A 403 11.77 19.43 20.69
N ARG A 404 10.92 18.42 20.91
CA ARG A 404 11.19 17.01 20.60
C ARG A 404 11.11 16.67 19.12
N THR A 405 10.50 17.55 18.32
CA THR A 405 10.56 17.51 16.85
C THR A 405 11.70 18.37 16.28
N GLY A 406 12.61 18.87 17.12
CA GLY A 406 13.78 19.66 16.72
C GLY A 406 13.50 21.09 16.28
N ARG A 407 12.27 21.59 16.47
CA ARG A 407 11.83 22.96 16.12
C ARG A 407 12.16 23.94 17.25
N ALA A 408 13.44 24.00 17.63
CA ALA A 408 13.92 24.71 18.81
C ALA A 408 13.52 26.21 18.85
N GLY A 409 13.53 26.90 17.70
CA GLY A 409 13.14 28.31 17.63
C GLY A 409 11.69 28.54 18.05
N GLU A 410 10.78 27.72 17.55
CA GLU A 410 9.35 27.79 17.86
C GLU A 410 9.07 27.28 19.28
N ALA A 411 9.79 26.25 19.74
CA ALA A 411 9.70 25.78 21.12
C ALA A 411 10.05 26.88 22.12
N ARG A 412 11.11 27.67 21.86
CA ARG A 412 11.47 28.83 22.70
C ARG A 412 10.34 29.86 22.76
N GLN A 413 9.72 30.16 21.62
CA GLN A 413 8.59 31.10 21.56
C GLN A 413 7.39 30.58 22.37
N ALA A 414 7.05 29.30 22.24
CA ALA A 414 5.95 28.69 22.96
C ALA A 414 6.19 28.70 24.48
N TYR A 415 7.39 28.29 24.95
CA TYR A 415 7.72 28.34 26.38
C TYR A 415 7.77 29.76 26.94
N ALA A 416 8.32 30.72 26.20
CA ALA A 416 8.36 32.12 26.63
C ALA A 416 6.94 32.71 26.71
N GLY A 417 6.08 32.44 25.73
CA GLY A 417 4.68 32.84 25.73
C GLY A 417 3.91 32.24 26.90
N PHE A 418 4.11 30.94 27.17
CA PHE A 418 3.55 30.27 28.35
C PHE A 418 3.95 30.97 29.65
N LEU A 419 5.24 31.28 29.84
CA LEU A 419 5.75 31.92 31.05
C LEU A 419 5.29 33.37 31.23
N ALA A 420 5.06 34.09 30.13
CA ALA A 420 4.55 35.46 30.16
C ALA A 420 3.10 35.52 30.67
N GLU A 421 2.26 34.61 30.19
CA GLU A 421 0.84 34.54 30.54
C GLU A 421 0.58 33.79 31.85
N HIS A 422 1.40 32.78 32.16
CA HIS A 422 1.19 31.84 33.27
C HIS A 422 2.43 31.67 34.17
N PRO A 423 2.99 32.74 34.75
CA PRO A 423 4.26 32.70 35.50
C PRO A 423 4.22 31.83 36.77
N ASP A 424 3.02 31.66 37.35
CA ASP A 424 2.77 30.92 38.60
C ASP A 424 2.20 29.51 38.38
N HIS A 425 2.10 29.06 37.12
CA HIS A 425 1.60 27.73 36.81
C HIS A 425 2.54 26.63 37.34
N SER A 426 2.00 25.45 37.68
CA SER A 426 2.76 24.29 38.16
C SER A 426 3.88 23.85 37.21
N LEU A 427 3.71 24.11 35.90
CA LEU A 427 4.66 23.80 34.83
C LEU A 427 5.69 24.91 34.58
N ALA A 428 5.54 26.09 35.18
CA ALA A 428 6.45 27.22 34.96
C ALA A 428 7.93 26.91 35.30
N PRO A 429 8.26 26.15 36.37
CA PRO A 429 9.64 25.72 36.60
C PRO A 429 10.22 24.90 35.43
N LEU A 430 9.44 23.94 34.92
CA LEU A 430 9.85 23.09 33.80
C LEU A 430 10.00 23.89 32.50
N ALA A 431 9.13 24.87 32.26
CA ALA A 431 9.24 25.74 31.09
C ALA A 431 10.51 26.60 31.13
N ARG A 432 10.90 27.12 32.30
CA ARG A 432 12.15 27.88 32.47
C ARG A 432 13.38 26.99 32.24
N GLU A 433 13.34 25.77 32.75
CA GLU A 433 14.41 24.78 32.54
C GLU A 433 14.55 24.43 31.05
N ALA A 434 13.44 24.13 30.37
CA ALA A 434 13.43 23.84 28.95
C ALA A 434 13.96 25.02 28.11
N LEU A 435 13.56 26.26 28.43
CA LEU A 435 14.07 27.45 27.74
C LEU A 435 15.58 27.61 27.91
N ALA A 436 16.10 27.42 29.13
CA ALA A 436 17.54 27.48 29.40
C ALA A 436 18.32 26.34 28.72
N ALA A 437 17.73 25.15 28.59
CA ALA A 437 18.33 24.04 27.85
C ALA A 437 18.40 24.36 26.35
N LEU A 438 17.33 24.91 25.78
CA LEU A 438 17.24 25.29 24.36
C LEU A 438 18.28 26.37 23.98
N GLU A 439 18.70 27.25 24.88
CA GLU A 439 19.78 28.22 24.63
C GLU A 439 21.16 27.57 24.43
N ARG A 440 21.33 26.32 24.88
CA ARG A 440 22.61 25.59 24.84
C ARG A 440 22.61 24.48 23.78
N VAL A 441 21.57 24.39 22.95
CA VAL A 441 21.51 23.39 21.88
C VAL A 441 22.54 23.74 20.81
N GLU A 442 23.48 22.84 20.62
CA GLU A 442 24.49 22.93 19.56
C GLU A 442 24.22 21.86 18.51
N THR A 443 24.32 22.23 17.24
CA THR A 443 24.19 21.32 16.11
C THR A 443 25.47 21.33 15.31
N ARG A 444 26.02 20.15 15.05
CA ARG A 444 27.22 19.96 14.26
C ARG A 444 26.87 19.24 12.97
N LEU A 445 27.36 19.78 11.86
CA LEU A 445 27.31 19.15 10.56
C LEU A 445 28.72 18.71 10.16
N GLU A 446 28.83 17.51 9.61
CA GLU A 446 30.07 16.97 9.08
C GLU A 446 29.81 16.33 7.71
N LEU A 447 30.45 16.88 6.68
CA LEU A 447 30.49 16.26 5.37
C LEU A 447 31.56 15.16 5.41
N LEU A 448 31.14 13.90 5.39
CA LEU A 448 32.02 12.74 5.55
C LEU A 448 32.76 12.38 4.25
N GLY A 449 32.31 12.90 3.12
CA GLY A 449 32.83 12.61 1.79
C GLY A 449 31.70 12.41 0.79
N PHE A 450 32.03 11.76 -0.32
CA PHE A 450 31.16 11.54 -1.46
C PHE A 450 31.11 10.06 -1.79
N HIS A 451 29.95 9.61 -2.24
CA HIS A 451 29.75 8.29 -2.79
C HIS A 451 29.58 8.35 -4.31
N LEU A 452 30.15 7.38 -5.00
CA LEU A 452 29.98 7.14 -6.43
C LEU A 452 29.28 5.78 -6.59
N GLY A 453 27.98 5.81 -6.87
CA GLY A 453 27.17 4.59 -6.78
C GLY A 453 27.30 3.97 -5.37
N PRO A 454 27.65 2.68 -5.24
CA PRO A 454 27.81 2.02 -3.94
C PRO A 454 29.17 2.32 -3.26
N LEU A 455 30.09 3.04 -3.90
CA LEU A 455 31.45 3.20 -3.41
C LEU A 455 31.63 4.51 -2.66
N ASN A 456 32.26 4.46 -1.49
CA ASN A 456 32.78 5.64 -0.82
C ASN A 456 34.08 6.09 -1.50
N VAL A 457 34.05 7.24 -2.16
CA VAL A 457 35.21 7.83 -2.86
C VAL A 457 35.84 8.99 -2.08
N GLY A 458 35.42 9.22 -0.84
CA GLY A 458 35.96 10.30 -0.01
C GLY A 458 35.78 11.65 -0.69
N PHE A 459 36.87 12.38 -0.91
CA PHE A 459 36.87 13.67 -1.61
C PHE A 459 37.54 13.60 -3.00
N GLU A 460 37.65 12.39 -3.57
CA GLU A 460 38.26 12.14 -4.88
C GLU A 460 37.17 11.91 -5.92
N VAL A 461 36.84 12.97 -6.67
CA VAL A 461 35.74 13.00 -7.63
C VAL A 461 36.28 13.35 -9.01
N GLY A 462 35.73 12.74 -10.06
CA GLY A 462 36.05 13.07 -11.45
C GLY A 462 35.00 13.95 -12.11
N ALA A 463 35.44 14.74 -13.10
CA ALA A 463 34.56 15.58 -13.91
C ALA A 463 33.49 14.73 -14.65
N GLY A 464 32.23 15.17 -14.56
CA GLY A 464 31.07 14.51 -15.14
C GLY A 464 30.55 13.31 -14.35
N GLU A 465 31.11 13.02 -13.17
CA GLU A 465 30.61 11.99 -12.25
C GLU A 465 29.46 12.54 -11.40
N ALA A 466 28.35 11.81 -11.35
CA ALA A 466 27.28 12.08 -10.40
C ALA A 466 27.65 11.48 -9.04
N VAL A 467 27.97 12.33 -8.07
CA VAL A 467 28.43 11.91 -6.74
C VAL A 467 27.48 12.38 -5.65
N ARG A 468 27.22 11.51 -4.68
CA ARG A 468 26.31 11.77 -3.56
C ARG A 468 27.07 12.25 -2.33
N PRO A 469 26.86 13.48 -1.85
CA PRO A 469 27.43 13.92 -0.59
C PRO A 469 26.89 13.08 0.57
N ARG A 470 27.75 12.66 1.49
CA ARG A 470 27.35 11.96 2.70
C ARG A 470 27.47 12.87 3.91
N LEU A 471 26.33 13.27 4.48
CA LEU A 471 26.27 14.19 5.61
C LEU A 471 25.98 13.44 6.90
N ARG A 472 26.71 13.79 7.96
CA ARG A 472 26.37 13.49 9.35
C ARG A 472 25.90 14.77 10.03
N ALA A 473 24.77 14.70 10.71
CA ALA A 473 24.26 15.76 11.56
C ALA A 473 24.11 15.21 12.98
N GLU A 474 24.56 15.98 13.97
CA GLU A 474 24.46 15.65 15.39
C GLU A 474 24.04 16.88 16.17
N THR A 475 23.27 16.69 17.24
CA THR A 475 22.91 17.77 18.15
C THR A 475 22.85 17.31 19.59
N SER A 476 23.04 18.24 20.52
CA SER A 476 22.79 18.01 21.95
C SER A 476 21.30 18.05 22.32
N GLY A 477 20.42 18.45 21.40
CA GLY A 477 18.96 18.44 21.54
C GLY A 477 18.31 17.47 20.56
N TYR A 478 17.45 17.99 19.68
CA TYR A 478 16.77 17.22 18.64
C TYR A 478 16.86 17.90 17.27
N LEU A 479 16.97 17.11 16.21
CA LEU A 479 17.10 17.58 14.83
C LEU A 479 15.73 17.73 14.17
N PRO A 480 15.48 18.83 13.44
CA PRO A 480 14.21 19.03 12.75
C PRO A 480 14.16 18.28 11.41
N SER A 481 12.99 17.76 11.04
CA SER A 481 12.70 17.46 9.62
C SER A 481 12.78 18.74 8.79
N GLY A 482 13.20 18.62 7.53
CA GLY A 482 13.23 19.74 6.59
C GLY A 482 14.35 19.66 5.55
N PRO A 483 14.56 20.76 4.80
CA PRO A 483 15.47 20.77 3.68
C PRO A 483 16.93 20.80 4.10
N VAL A 484 17.74 20.01 3.39
CA VAL A 484 19.20 20.06 3.38
C VAL A 484 19.63 20.60 2.01
N GLU A 485 20.27 21.77 2.04
CA GLU A 485 20.72 22.46 0.83
C GLU A 485 22.20 22.18 0.59
N VAL A 486 22.53 21.68 -0.59
CA VAL A 486 23.90 21.49 -1.04
C VAL A 486 24.19 22.53 -2.11
N GLU A 487 25.26 23.30 -1.93
CA GLU A 487 25.74 24.30 -2.89
C GLU A 487 27.20 24.00 -3.22
N VAL A 488 27.52 23.90 -4.50
CA VAL A 488 28.90 23.74 -4.98
C VAL A 488 29.31 24.98 -5.73
N ARG A 489 30.44 25.57 -5.34
CA ARG A 489 30.99 26.80 -5.94
C ARG A 489 32.37 26.57 -6.51
N SER A 490 32.64 27.17 -7.66
CA SER A 490 33.99 27.40 -8.19
C SER A 490 34.40 28.86 -7.95
N ASP A 491 35.61 29.23 -8.37
CA ASP A 491 36.08 30.63 -8.37
C ASP A 491 35.20 31.55 -9.24
N ALA A 492 34.46 31.00 -10.20
CA ALA A 492 33.58 31.74 -11.10
C ALA A 492 32.14 31.91 -10.57
N GLY A 493 31.74 31.17 -9.53
CA GLY A 493 30.39 31.23 -8.96
C GLY A 493 29.82 29.88 -8.55
N VAL A 494 28.50 29.83 -8.31
CA VAL A 494 27.77 28.59 -8.03
C VAL A 494 27.68 27.75 -9.31
N VAL A 495 28.11 26.50 -9.24
CA VAL A 495 28.13 25.57 -10.38
C VAL A 495 27.15 24.41 -10.24
N ALA A 496 26.74 24.07 -9.02
CA ALA A 496 25.71 23.07 -8.75
C ALA A 496 24.96 23.39 -7.47
N HIS A 497 23.69 22.99 -7.43
CA HIS A 497 22.82 23.15 -6.27
C HIS A 497 21.84 21.97 -6.20
N ALA A 498 21.63 21.43 -5.00
CA ALA A 498 20.67 20.35 -4.77
C ALA A 498 19.96 20.56 -3.43
N ARG A 499 18.63 20.41 -3.44
CA ARG A 499 17.79 20.46 -2.25
C ARG A 499 17.28 19.06 -1.92
N ASN A 500 17.40 18.67 -0.66
CA ASN A 500 17.03 17.35 -0.17
C ASN A 500 16.05 17.47 0.97
N GLU A 501 14.86 16.88 0.86
CA GLU A 501 13.92 16.84 1.98
C GLU A 501 14.27 15.66 2.89
N VAL A 502 14.56 15.96 4.15
CA VAL A 502 14.88 14.95 5.17
C VAL A 502 13.71 14.88 6.15
N THR A 503 13.03 13.73 6.14
CA THR A 503 12.04 13.38 7.17
C THR A 503 12.73 12.57 8.27
N LEU A 504 12.60 13.05 9.49
CA LEU A 504 13.14 12.46 10.72
C LEU A 504 12.00 12.19 11.69
N PRO A 505 11.98 11.00 12.32
CA PRO A 505 11.13 10.76 13.47
C PRO A 505 11.43 11.76 14.59
N PRO A 506 10.46 12.09 15.45
CA PRO A 506 10.73 12.86 16.66
C PRO A 506 11.79 12.19 17.53
N LEU A 507 12.38 12.95 18.44
CA LEU A 507 13.44 12.50 19.34
C LEU A 507 14.78 12.13 18.67
N THR A 508 14.96 12.47 17.39
CA THR A 508 16.21 12.24 16.66
C THR A 508 17.32 13.20 17.11
N SER A 509 18.41 12.68 17.67
CA SER A 509 19.60 13.46 18.07
C SER A 509 20.70 13.50 17.00
N ASP A 510 20.71 12.52 16.10
CA ASP A 510 21.72 12.39 15.07
C ASP A 510 21.18 11.60 13.88
N TRP A 511 21.76 11.85 12.71
CA TRP A 511 21.55 11.01 11.53
C TRP A 511 22.75 11.09 10.59
N THR A 512 22.91 10.07 9.76
CA THR A 512 23.85 10.06 8.64
C THR A 512 23.14 9.56 7.40
N ARG A 513 23.14 10.34 6.32
CA ARG A 513 22.51 9.96 5.04
C ARG A 513 23.32 10.43 3.85
N GLU A 514 23.13 9.74 2.75
CA GLU A 514 23.52 10.22 1.42
C GLU A 514 22.47 11.20 0.92
N LEU A 515 22.95 12.28 0.30
CA LEU A 515 22.12 13.31 -0.32
C LEU A 515 22.05 13.07 -1.83
N ALA A 516 21.13 13.77 -2.50
CA ALA A 516 20.98 13.77 -3.94
C ALA A 516 22.31 14.05 -4.64
N PRO A 517 22.55 13.40 -5.80
CA PRO A 517 23.81 13.52 -6.49
C PRO A 517 24.04 14.94 -7.01
N VAL A 518 25.29 15.37 -6.97
CA VAL A 518 25.78 16.57 -7.64
C VAL A 518 26.77 16.14 -8.73
N THR A 519 26.70 16.80 -9.89
CA THR A 519 27.58 16.53 -11.03
C THR A 519 28.39 17.77 -11.35
N LEU A 520 29.71 17.64 -11.42
CA LEU A 520 30.63 18.75 -11.69
C LEU A 520 31.25 18.57 -13.07
N ALA A 521 30.97 19.49 -13.99
CA ALA A 521 31.31 19.31 -15.40
C ALA A 521 32.81 19.37 -15.72
N GLU A 522 33.57 20.21 -15.00
CA GLU A 522 34.96 20.53 -15.33
C GLU A 522 35.92 20.13 -14.19
N PRO A 523 37.15 19.69 -14.50
CA PRO A 523 38.19 19.51 -13.50
C PRO A 523 38.54 20.83 -12.81
N GLY A 524 38.88 20.79 -11.52
CA GLY A 524 39.23 21.99 -10.78
C GLY A 524 39.09 21.86 -9.27
N ARG A 525 39.15 23.01 -8.58
CA ARG A 525 38.90 23.11 -7.15
C ARG A 525 37.52 23.72 -6.91
N TYR A 526 36.77 23.09 -6.03
CA TYR A 526 35.42 23.49 -5.68
C TYR A 526 35.28 23.59 -4.17
N ARG A 527 34.35 24.42 -3.72
CA ARG A 527 33.88 24.45 -2.35
C ARG A 527 32.47 23.90 -2.30
N VAL A 528 32.26 22.89 -1.46
CA VAL A 528 30.94 22.33 -1.21
C VAL A 528 30.47 22.83 0.14
N THR A 529 29.35 23.55 0.16
CA THR A 529 28.70 24.04 1.36
C THR A 529 27.37 23.31 1.50
N VAL A 530 27.19 22.60 2.61
CA VAL A 530 25.93 21.94 2.97
C VAL A 530 25.28 22.72 4.10
N ARG A 531 24.03 23.13 3.96
CA ARG A 531 23.27 23.88 4.96
C ARG A 531 22.06 23.07 5.44
N TYR A 532 21.91 22.98 6.75
CA TYR A 532 20.80 22.28 7.39
C TYR A 532 20.58 22.81 8.80
N ALA A 533 19.32 22.98 9.21
CA ALA A 533 18.93 23.46 10.54
C ALA A 533 19.67 24.74 11.00
N GLY A 534 19.91 25.68 10.07
CA GLY A 534 20.63 26.93 10.33
C GLY A 534 22.15 26.81 10.50
N GLN A 535 22.70 25.60 10.36
CA GLN A 535 24.13 25.32 10.39
C GLN A 535 24.68 25.08 8.98
N SER A 536 26.01 25.16 8.83
CA SER A 536 26.69 24.83 7.58
C SER A 536 27.94 23.99 7.80
N ALA A 537 28.12 22.97 6.97
CA ALA A 537 29.40 22.26 6.81
C ALA A 537 30.03 22.67 5.47
N GLU A 538 31.34 22.88 5.44
CA GLU A 538 32.09 23.17 4.22
C GLU A 538 33.23 22.17 4.02
N ALA A 539 33.48 21.80 2.77
CA ALA A 539 34.67 21.05 2.39
C ALA A 539 35.23 21.56 1.06
N GLU A 540 36.55 21.48 0.92
CA GLU A 540 37.21 21.62 -0.38
C GLU A 540 37.13 20.30 -1.13
N LEU A 541 36.73 20.37 -2.40
CA LEU A 541 36.66 19.24 -3.29
C LEU A 541 37.61 19.46 -4.47
N ARG A 542 38.48 18.49 -4.73
CA ARG A 542 39.32 18.47 -5.93
C ARG A 542 38.69 17.53 -6.93
N VAL A 543 38.35 18.08 -8.09
CA VAL A 543 37.77 17.32 -9.20
C VAL A 543 38.85 17.08 -10.23
N GLU A 544 39.15 15.82 -10.48
CA GLU A 544 40.10 15.40 -11.51
C GLU A 544 39.38 15.12 -12.83
N GLN A 545 40.12 14.68 -13.85
CA GLN A 545 39.51 14.24 -15.10
C GLN A 545 38.72 12.95 -14.86
N GLY A 546 37.39 13.02 -14.96
CA GLY A 546 36.55 11.83 -14.85
C GLY A 546 36.65 10.94 -16.08
N HIS A 547 36.34 9.65 -15.90
CA HIS A 547 36.33 8.68 -16.98
C HIS A 547 35.00 7.94 -17.09
N LEU A 548 34.71 7.44 -18.29
CA LEU A 548 33.39 6.95 -18.70
C LEU A 548 32.79 5.90 -17.74
N ALA A 549 33.59 4.92 -17.30
CA ALA A 549 33.12 3.88 -16.37
C ALA A 549 32.64 4.44 -15.02
N ARG A 550 33.32 5.44 -14.46
CA ARG A 550 32.89 6.11 -13.22
C ARG A 550 31.64 6.96 -13.42
N ARG A 551 31.53 7.63 -14.58
CA ARG A 551 30.34 8.40 -14.92
C ARG A 551 29.09 7.52 -15.01
N LEU A 552 29.21 6.31 -15.58
CA LEU A 552 28.15 5.30 -15.57
C LEU A 552 27.82 4.84 -14.14
N LEU A 553 28.84 4.52 -13.33
CA LEU A 553 28.65 4.10 -11.94
C LEU A 553 27.93 5.17 -11.09
N GLY A 554 28.22 6.45 -11.32
CA GLY A 554 27.54 7.57 -10.67
C GLY A 554 26.04 7.68 -11.01
N GLN A 555 25.64 7.19 -12.18
CA GLN A 555 24.23 7.04 -12.56
C GLN A 555 23.63 5.70 -12.10
N GLU A 556 24.31 4.99 -11.19
CA GLU A 556 23.94 3.64 -10.72
C GLU A 556 23.90 2.57 -11.82
N VAL A 557 24.58 2.82 -12.94
CA VAL A 557 24.64 1.87 -14.05
C VAL A 557 25.84 0.95 -13.87
N VAL A 558 25.57 -0.32 -13.59
CA VAL A 558 26.55 -1.41 -13.62
C VAL A 558 26.26 -2.31 -14.83
N PRO A 559 27.04 -2.21 -15.93
CA PRO A 559 26.75 -2.97 -17.15
C PRO A 559 26.77 -4.48 -16.91
N LEU A 560 25.65 -5.15 -17.21
CA LEU A 560 25.50 -6.60 -17.07
C LEU A 560 25.85 -7.31 -18.39
N GLY A 561 26.38 -8.53 -18.30
CA GLY A 561 26.50 -9.44 -19.44
C GLY A 561 25.21 -10.23 -19.67
N LEU A 562 25.16 -11.03 -20.75
CA LEU A 562 23.98 -11.84 -21.14
C LEU A 562 23.48 -12.82 -20.05
N GLY A 563 24.32 -13.17 -19.07
CA GLY A 563 23.94 -14.01 -17.93
C GLY A 563 23.36 -13.26 -16.74
N GLY A 564 23.14 -11.94 -16.86
CA GLY A 564 22.67 -11.09 -15.75
C GLY A 564 23.75 -10.76 -14.71
N THR A 565 24.98 -11.21 -14.90
CA THR A 565 26.12 -10.91 -14.03
C THR A 565 26.82 -9.62 -14.48
N PRO A 566 27.30 -8.76 -13.55
CA PRO A 566 28.11 -7.60 -13.90
C PRO A 566 29.32 -7.97 -14.76
N LEU A 567 29.60 -7.17 -15.79
CA LEU A 567 30.81 -7.32 -16.61
C LEU A 567 32.09 -6.99 -15.81
N LEU A 568 31.96 -6.07 -14.85
CA LEU A 568 32.97 -5.67 -13.89
C LEU A 568 32.29 -5.34 -12.56
N THR A 569 33.02 -5.50 -11.47
CA THR A 569 32.60 -5.00 -10.15
C THR A 569 32.65 -3.47 -10.09
N PRO A 570 31.90 -2.82 -9.18
CA PRO A 570 32.00 -1.37 -8.95
C PRO A 570 33.44 -0.89 -8.73
N GLU A 571 34.23 -1.64 -7.94
CA GLU A 571 35.63 -1.33 -7.65
C GLU A 571 36.50 -1.36 -8.91
N GLU A 572 36.27 -2.34 -9.80
CA GLU A 572 36.97 -2.43 -11.09
C GLU A 572 36.54 -1.33 -12.06
N LEU A 573 35.27 -0.91 -12.04
CA LEU A 573 34.79 0.23 -12.83
C LEU A 573 35.39 1.56 -12.35
N ALA A 574 35.59 1.70 -11.04
CA ALA A 574 36.13 2.90 -10.41
C ALA A 574 37.66 3.02 -10.47
N ALA A 575 38.36 1.95 -10.86
CA ALA A 575 39.81 1.95 -11.04
C ALA A 575 40.24 2.90 -12.16
N PRO A 576 41.48 3.46 -12.13
CA PRO A 576 41.97 4.40 -13.15
C PRO A 576 41.90 3.90 -14.60
N ASP A 577 42.01 2.58 -14.81
CA ASP A 577 41.91 1.91 -16.11
C ASP A 577 40.53 1.23 -16.33
N GLY A 578 39.55 1.48 -15.46
CA GLY A 578 38.24 0.84 -15.47
C GLY A 578 37.46 1.05 -16.77
N THR A 579 37.64 2.19 -17.43
CA THR A 579 37.03 2.44 -18.76
C THR A 579 37.57 1.49 -19.81
N GLU A 580 38.89 1.28 -19.87
CA GLU A 580 39.50 0.36 -20.84
C GLU A 580 39.14 -1.09 -20.52
N ARG A 581 39.08 -1.45 -19.23
CA ARG A 581 38.62 -2.78 -18.79
C ARG A 581 37.18 -3.04 -19.19
N LEU A 582 36.28 -2.07 -19.00
CA LEU A 582 34.87 -2.20 -19.35
C LEU A 582 34.70 -2.36 -20.87
N ILE A 583 35.42 -1.54 -21.66
CA ILE A 583 35.41 -1.64 -23.11
C ILE A 583 35.90 -3.02 -23.55
N ALA A 584 37.00 -3.52 -22.97
CA ALA A 584 37.53 -4.84 -23.30
C ALA A 584 36.56 -5.97 -22.94
N ALA A 585 35.94 -5.91 -21.76
CA ALA A 585 34.96 -6.90 -21.29
C ALA A 585 33.72 -6.94 -22.18
N LEU A 586 33.13 -5.77 -22.46
CA LEU A 586 31.95 -5.65 -23.32
C LEU A 586 32.26 -6.06 -24.77
N LEU A 587 33.42 -5.65 -25.30
CA LEU A 587 33.87 -6.05 -26.64
C LEU A 587 33.98 -7.57 -26.76
N GLY A 588 34.55 -8.24 -25.74
CA GLY A 588 34.63 -9.69 -25.67
C GLY A 588 33.24 -10.34 -25.68
N ALA A 589 32.32 -9.85 -24.84
CA ALA A 589 30.95 -10.35 -24.74
C ALA A 589 30.15 -10.18 -26.04
N VAL A 590 30.24 -8.99 -26.66
CA VAL A 590 29.58 -8.66 -27.94
C VAL A 590 30.08 -9.56 -29.07
N ARG A 591 31.40 -9.73 -29.21
CA ARG A 591 31.98 -10.60 -30.25
C ARG A 591 31.62 -12.07 -30.04
N ALA A 592 31.59 -12.53 -28.78
CA ALA A 592 31.17 -13.89 -28.46
C ALA A 592 29.68 -14.15 -28.78
N ALA A 593 28.82 -13.12 -28.66
CA ALA A 593 27.39 -13.20 -28.95
C ALA A 593 27.06 -13.06 -30.45
N ALA A 594 27.98 -12.54 -31.28
CA ALA A 594 27.74 -12.27 -32.70
C ALA A 594 27.25 -13.49 -33.52
N PRO A 595 27.77 -14.72 -33.34
CA PRO A 595 27.24 -15.90 -34.05
C PRO A 595 25.79 -16.21 -33.72
N SER A 596 25.38 -15.99 -32.46
CA SER A 596 23.99 -16.17 -32.01
C SER A 596 23.08 -15.08 -32.60
N ALA A 597 23.54 -13.82 -32.62
CA ALA A 597 22.83 -12.72 -33.27
C ALA A 597 22.59 -13.00 -34.77
N GLY A 598 23.55 -13.64 -35.46
CA GLY A 598 23.40 -14.04 -36.86
C GLY A 598 22.29 -15.07 -37.14
N ARG A 599 21.80 -15.77 -36.10
CA ARG A 599 20.64 -16.69 -36.21
C ARG A 599 19.31 -15.98 -36.03
N ILE A 600 19.32 -14.73 -35.56
CA ILE A 600 18.13 -13.91 -35.35
C ILE A 600 17.88 -13.10 -36.62
N GLU A 601 16.74 -13.34 -37.28
CA GLU A 601 16.45 -12.79 -38.61
C GLU A 601 16.61 -11.26 -38.68
N ARG A 602 16.12 -10.52 -37.68
CA ARG A 602 16.24 -9.05 -37.63
C ARG A 602 17.68 -8.54 -37.55
N PHE A 603 18.59 -9.31 -36.96
CA PHE A 603 19.99 -8.91 -36.77
C PHE A 603 20.92 -9.45 -37.87
N ALA A 604 20.45 -10.42 -38.65
CA ALA A 604 21.15 -10.95 -39.82
C ALA A 604 20.95 -10.11 -41.10
N LYS A 605 19.85 -9.35 -41.19
CA LYS A 605 19.56 -8.48 -42.35
C LYS A 605 20.45 -7.22 -42.36
N PRO A 606 20.92 -6.76 -43.54
CA PRO A 606 21.64 -5.50 -43.66
C PRO A 606 20.80 -4.29 -43.24
N LEU A 607 21.41 -3.33 -42.56
CA LEU A 607 20.74 -2.10 -42.15
C LEU A 607 20.42 -1.22 -43.37
N PRO A 608 19.19 -0.69 -43.48
CA PRO A 608 18.74 0.01 -44.68
C PRO A 608 19.30 1.44 -44.83
N ALA A 609 19.73 2.07 -43.72
CA ALA A 609 20.22 3.44 -43.69
C ALA A 609 21.14 3.69 -42.47
N GLY A 610 21.80 4.85 -42.44
CA GLY A 610 22.68 5.28 -41.33
C GLY A 610 24.16 4.94 -41.55
N PRO A 611 25.03 5.18 -40.55
CA PRO A 611 26.49 5.04 -40.66
C PRO A 611 26.95 3.59 -40.93
N PHE A 612 26.06 2.62 -40.74
CA PHE A 612 26.34 1.19 -40.96
C PHE A 612 25.52 0.57 -42.10
N GLN A 613 25.00 1.39 -43.01
CA GLN A 613 24.21 0.92 -44.15
C GLN A 613 24.91 -0.23 -44.89
N GLY A 614 24.14 -1.28 -45.22
CA GLY A 614 24.66 -2.44 -45.94
C GLY A 614 25.40 -3.48 -45.09
N LYS A 615 25.67 -3.20 -43.80
CA LYS A 615 26.14 -4.20 -42.83
C LYS A 615 24.99 -4.68 -41.95
N SER A 616 25.02 -5.93 -41.50
CA SER A 616 24.06 -6.44 -40.51
C SER A 616 24.55 -6.21 -39.08
N VAL A 617 23.64 -6.21 -38.10
CA VAL A 617 24.01 -6.07 -36.67
C VAL A 617 24.97 -7.18 -36.25
N ALA A 618 24.73 -8.43 -36.69
CA ALA A 618 25.62 -9.56 -36.40
C ALA A 618 27.04 -9.36 -36.96
N GLN A 619 27.17 -8.81 -38.18
CA GLN A 619 28.48 -8.48 -38.76
C GLN A 619 29.18 -7.37 -37.97
N LEU A 620 28.45 -6.33 -37.58
CA LEU A 620 28.98 -5.22 -36.79
C LEU A 620 29.44 -5.68 -35.41
N MET A 621 28.70 -6.57 -34.75
CA MET A 621 29.11 -7.17 -33.48
C MET A 621 30.39 -8.03 -33.65
N ALA A 622 30.49 -8.82 -34.73
CA ALA A 622 31.66 -9.65 -34.98
C ALA A 622 32.94 -8.83 -35.26
N THR A 623 32.79 -7.69 -35.96
CA THR A 623 33.91 -6.80 -36.29
C THR A 623 34.02 -5.58 -35.39
N ALA A 624 33.26 -5.52 -34.29
CA ALA A 624 33.28 -4.38 -33.37
C ALA A 624 34.71 -4.13 -32.88
N ASP A 625 35.07 -2.89 -32.63
CA ASP A 625 36.35 -2.48 -32.03
C ASP A 625 36.11 -1.64 -30.77
N ALA A 626 37.20 -1.30 -30.09
CA ALA A 626 37.14 -0.54 -28.84
C ALA A 626 36.48 0.84 -29.02
N GLU A 627 36.68 1.48 -30.16
CA GLU A 627 36.11 2.81 -30.47
C GLU A 627 34.59 2.74 -30.65
N LEU A 628 34.09 1.73 -31.35
CA LEU A 628 32.64 1.53 -31.51
C LEU A 628 31.97 1.24 -30.16
N VAL A 629 32.60 0.43 -29.30
CA VAL A 629 32.10 0.15 -27.94
C VAL A 629 32.14 1.40 -27.06
N ARG A 630 33.20 2.22 -27.16
CA ARG A 630 33.29 3.50 -26.45
C ARG A 630 32.13 4.42 -26.81
N ARG A 631 31.87 4.61 -28.11
CA ARG A 631 30.74 5.44 -28.59
C ARG A 631 29.39 4.95 -28.09
N PHE A 632 29.20 3.64 -28.03
CA PHE A 632 27.98 3.07 -27.43
C PHE A 632 27.87 3.45 -25.96
N LEU A 633 28.93 3.26 -25.18
CA LEU A 633 28.92 3.57 -23.75
C LEU A 633 28.73 5.07 -23.49
N GLU A 634 29.29 5.94 -24.34
CA GLU A 634 29.03 7.39 -24.32
C GLU A 634 27.57 7.71 -24.62
N ALA A 635 26.96 7.06 -25.62
CA ALA A 635 25.54 7.21 -25.92
C ALA A 635 24.65 6.68 -24.79
N ALA A 636 25.03 5.56 -24.18
CA ALA A 636 24.33 4.97 -23.03
C ALA A 636 24.47 5.84 -21.78
N LEU A 637 25.49 6.68 -21.67
CA LEU A 637 25.61 7.65 -20.57
C LEU A 637 24.57 8.77 -20.68
N GLU A 638 24.18 9.15 -21.89
CA GLU A 638 23.09 10.09 -22.14
C GLU A 638 21.70 9.41 -22.04
N GLN A 639 21.65 8.08 -22.10
CA GLN A 639 20.45 7.24 -22.04
C GLN A 639 20.66 5.99 -21.15
N PRO A 640 20.82 6.17 -19.82
CA PRO A 640 21.20 5.09 -18.90
C PRO A 640 20.20 3.94 -18.84
N GLN A 641 18.93 4.20 -19.15
CA GLN A 641 17.85 3.19 -19.17
C GLN A 641 18.17 1.99 -20.06
N TRP A 642 18.96 2.19 -21.13
CA TRP A 642 19.38 1.10 -22.02
C TRP A 642 20.15 0.00 -21.30
N LEU A 643 20.89 0.35 -20.24
CA LEU A 643 21.70 -0.57 -19.46
C LEU A 643 21.06 -0.95 -18.11
N LEU A 644 19.99 -0.25 -17.70
CA LEU A 644 19.21 -0.58 -16.50
C LEU A 644 18.13 -1.62 -16.78
N GLU A 645 17.51 -1.58 -17.97
CA GLU A 645 16.38 -2.47 -18.32
C GLU A 645 16.80 -3.80 -18.95
N GLN A 646 18.06 -3.91 -19.42
CA GLN A 646 18.56 -5.07 -20.15
C GLN A 646 20.09 -5.16 -20.05
N ASP A 647 20.65 -6.31 -20.42
CA ASP A 647 22.09 -6.49 -20.45
C ASP A 647 22.77 -5.66 -21.55
N ALA A 648 24.06 -5.38 -21.34
CA ALA A 648 24.85 -4.51 -22.20
C ALA A 648 25.04 -5.05 -23.63
N VAL A 649 24.96 -6.37 -23.84
CA VAL A 649 25.11 -6.97 -25.18
C VAL A 649 23.83 -6.76 -25.99
N ASN A 650 22.66 -6.98 -25.38
CA ASN A 650 21.37 -6.71 -26.01
C ASN A 650 21.17 -5.21 -26.25
N ALA A 651 21.54 -4.36 -25.29
CA ALA A 651 21.54 -2.91 -25.46
C ALA A 651 22.42 -2.46 -26.63
N PHE A 652 23.63 -2.99 -26.73
CA PHE A 652 24.55 -2.70 -27.84
C PHE A 652 23.97 -3.13 -29.20
N ALA A 653 23.39 -4.33 -29.29
CA ALA A 653 22.76 -4.82 -30.52
C ALA A 653 21.55 -3.97 -30.93
N GLY A 654 20.73 -3.56 -29.97
CA GLY A 654 19.58 -2.66 -30.18
C GLY A 654 20.01 -1.27 -30.68
N TRP A 655 21.04 -0.70 -30.05
CA TRP A 655 21.63 0.58 -30.47
C TRP A 655 22.22 0.54 -31.89
N LEU A 656 22.88 -0.56 -32.27
CA LEU A 656 23.32 -0.74 -33.66
C LEU A 656 22.13 -0.84 -34.61
N ALA A 657 21.06 -1.55 -34.22
CA ALA A 657 19.86 -1.71 -35.04
C ALA A 657 19.13 -0.38 -35.29
N SER A 658 19.20 0.58 -34.36
CA SER A 658 18.67 1.94 -34.55
C SER A 658 19.57 2.84 -35.42
N GLY A 659 20.70 2.32 -35.90
CA GLY A 659 21.67 3.03 -36.73
C GLY A 659 22.64 3.89 -35.93
N ALA A 660 22.92 3.54 -34.66
CA ALA A 660 23.77 4.29 -33.73
C ALA A 660 23.42 5.78 -33.63
N LYS A 661 22.13 6.10 -33.78
CA LYS A 661 21.62 7.43 -33.49
C LYS A 661 21.40 7.55 -31.98
N ALA A 662 21.79 8.69 -31.43
CA ALA A 662 21.18 9.20 -30.21
C ALA A 662 19.91 9.97 -30.64
N SER A 663 18.75 9.58 -30.10
CA SER A 663 17.46 10.33 -30.02
C SER A 663 16.25 9.74 -30.77
N PRO A 664 15.03 10.05 -30.29
CA PRO A 664 14.55 10.03 -28.90
C PRO A 664 13.86 8.70 -28.55
#